data_AF-A0AAW0A9K1-F1
#
_entry.id   AF-A0AAW0A9K1-F1
#
_cell.length_a   1.000
_cell.length_b   1.000
_cell.length_c   1.000
_cell.angle_alpha   90.00
_cell.angle_beta   90.00
_cell.angle_gamma   90.00
#
_symmetry.space_group_name_H-M   'P 1'
#
loop_
_entity.id
_entity.type
_entity.pdbx_description
1 polymer ?
#
loop_
_entity_poly.entity_id
_entity_poly.type
_entity_poly.pdbx_seq_one_letter_code
_entity_poly.pdbx_strand_id
1 'polypeptide(L)'
;MTQYTLPLATQIPHNLATEILDKSANNWPVWEKRVLSCLTIVGLEGYVSGAVPCPDYTSDPMSAMNWHQNDRAVVSFLTVKVSREEQEYVAPYAPASSKMVWDALVARHFDATLQIHLLREMFGVKYGLGTESPAETSARIDKLATRILDLGTINKATLVSAAMVNAVQGDLDGFYQRRTSGVQFPQPEVDYFNSAEQAALSAITTERSTLQDVLFPQVSAFLSSSQGASEAEWSRLMELLFQLLGRLEAIVIAPGWNRALSAKAEVTDEVQRLQNQLQSSTAPETVDAPHVGEAERVACAAVATELAKINEEIAPSVAEYLQRQPNAVQRSDLINVLSQCLARLDNMVLFPDWNVTTERTRAVEEVRRLLTALERSQESEHNVNSEFISHEEQVMIAFIASEMAKVQAAFIPAVASFPRSNPQLRDEKERRDLSKSLFETVQRLDSTHIDPDWEQARKERRNCARAVEQLQEQLDSLPGSLEEQEAVLKIADERAKTQPLLFAAVTTYLANRNEKERLRLSDLLLQAHGRLNAIVLGRGWPQATAQREGAANELQRLQDNLTPPSESGSNPSNGKTEESARTLLVGERGKIQLLSVALELYLKNPNERGRGLLSELLLQTLVRLDGIAMDSNWTTCRQERKTAIIEVQNLQDMLDAA
;
A
#
# COMPACT_ATOMS: atom_id res chain seq x y z
N MET A 1 62.77 -18.55 19.24
CA MET A 1 62.01 -19.22 18.17
C MET A 1 60.68 -18.53 18.05
N THR A 2 60.61 -17.46 17.26
CA THR A 2 59.35 -16.80 16.89
C THR A 2 58.67 -17.67 15.84
N GLN A 3 57.58 -18.35 16.24
CA GLN A 3 56.74 -19.09 15.30
C GLN A 3 56.20 -18.10 14.27
N TYR A 4 56.58 -18.27 13.00
CA TYR A 4 56.02 -17.55 11.87
C TYR A 4 54.53 -17.89 11.77
N THR A 5 53.68 -17.06 12.35
CA THR A 5 52.24 -17.13 12.16
C THR A 5 51.99 -16.74 10.70
N LEU A 6 51.49 -17.67 9.89
CA LEU A 6 51.10 -17.39 8.51
C LEU A 6 50.14 -16.18 8.47
N PRO A 7 50.20 -15.31 7.44
CA PRO A 7 49.26 -14.20 7.31
C PRO A 7 47.82 -14.72 7.32
N LEU A 8 46.97 -14.21 8.23
CA LEU A 8 45.56 -14.59 8.31
C LEU A 8 44.81 -14.36 6.98
N ALA A 9 45.34 -13.48 6.13
CA ALA A 9 44.90 -13.19 4.78
C ALA A 9 44.61 -14.44 3.91
N THR A 10 45.36 -15.54 4.05
CA THR A 10 45.13 -16.74 3.22
C THR A 10 43.92 -17.57 3.65
N GLN A 11 43.28 -17.22 4.77
CA GLN A 11 42.20 -17.99 5.37
C GLN A 11 40.81 -17.39 5.12
N ILE A 12 40.70 -16.28 4.38
CA ILE A 12 39.39 -15.70 4.06
C ILE A 12 38.61 -16.70 3.20
N PRO A 13 37.52 -17.30 3.69
CA PRO A 13 36.83 -18.35 2.96
C PRO A 13 36.15 -17.76 1.74
N HIS A 14 36.68 -18.03 0.55
CA HIS A 14 36.06 -17.64 -0.72
C HIS A 14 34.64 -18.21 -0.89
N ASN A 15 34.33 -19.27 -0.14
CA ASN A 15 33.10 -20.07 -0.25
C ASN A 15 31.97 -19.59 0.66
N LEU A 16 32.20 -18.61 1.55
CA LEU A 16 31.10 -18.01 2.30
C LEU A 16 30.27 -17.19 1.31
N ALA A 17 29.08 -17.70 0.99
CA ALA A 17 28.09 -17.14 0.07
C ALA A 17 27.58 -15.76 0.53
N THR A 18 28.47 -14.79 0.43
CA THR A 18 28.17 -13.38 0.59
C THR A 18 27.69 -12.90 -0.77
N GLU A 19 26.47 -12.39 -0.81
CA GLU A 19 25.91 -11.72 -1.99
C GLU A 19 26.83 -10.58 -2.43
N ILE A 20 26.74 -10.19 -3.70
CA ILE A 20 27.48 -9.04 -4.22
C ILE A 20 26.75 -7.76 -3.80
N LEU A 21 27.44 -6.80 -3.19
CA LEU A 21 26.85 -5.50 -2.83
C LEU A 21 26.51 -4.72 -4.09
N ASP A 22 25.27 -4.25 -4.18
CA ASP A 22 24.79 -3.43 -5.29
C ASP A 22 23.82 -2.38 -4.75
N LYS A 23 24.06 -1.12 -5.12
CA LYS A 23 23.24 0.02 -4.67
C LYS A 23 21.81 -0.11 -5.16
N SER A 24 21.60 -0.64 -6.36
CA SER A 24 20.28 -0.83 -6.96
C SER A 24 19.50 -1.97 -6.28
N ALA A 25 20.21 -3.00 -5.80
CA ALA A 25 19.61 -4.12 -5.07
C ALA A 25 19.23 -3.76 -3.62
N ASN A 26 19.76 -2.65 -3.10
CA ASN A 26 19.53 -2.19 -1.73
C ASN A 26 19.77 -3.31 -0.69
N ASN A 27 20.88 -4.02 -0.83
CA ASN A 27 21.24 -5.15 0.01
C ASN A 27 22.29 -4.83 1.08
N TRP A 28 22.62 -3.55 1.29
CA TRP A 28 23.64 -3.10 2.25
C TRP A 28 23.52 -3.74 3.64
N PRO A 29 22.36 -3.71 4.33
CA PRO A 29 22.31 -4.21 5.72
C PRO A 29 22.61 -5.72 5.84
N VAL A 30 22.12 -6.50 4.88
CA VAL A 30 22.37 -7.95 4.83
C VAL A 30 23.82 -8.22 4.46
N TRP A 31 24.35 -7.47 3.49
CA TRP A 31 25.72 -7.59 3.03
C TRP A 31 26.73 -7.24 4.14
N GLU A 32 26.54 -6.10 4.80
CA GLU A 32 27.37 -5.60 5.89
C GLU A 32 27.50 -6.64 7.00
N LYS A 33 26.36 -7.16 7.48
CA LYS A 33 26.34 -8.17 8.55
C LYS A 33 27.10 -9.43 8.16
N ARG A 34 26.97 -9.90 6.91
CA ARG A 34 27.69 -11.09 6.42
C ARG A 34 29.18 -10.83 6.27
N VAL A 35 29.57 -9.70 5.70
CA VAL A 35 30.98 -9.31 5.56
C VAL A 35 31.65 -9.16 6.91
N LEU A 36 31.03 -8.45 7.86
CA LEU A 36 31.56 -8.31 9.21
C LEU A 36 31.69 -9.68 9.87
N SER A 37 30.67 -10.54 9.80
CA SER A 37 30.75 -11.91 10.34
C SER A 37 31.92 -12.72 9.74
N CYS A 38 32.14 -12.64 8.42
CA CYS A 38 33.29 -13.27 7.76
C CYS A 38 34.62 -12.73 8.30
N LEU A 39 34.75 -11.41 8.42
CA LEU A 39 35.96 -10.77 8.94
C LEU A 39 36.18 -11.09 10.43
N THR A 40 35.12 -11.16 11.24
CA THR A 40 35.19 -11.54 12.66
C THR A 40 35.68 -12.98 12.81
N ILE A 41 35.16 -13.92 12.02
CA ILE A 41 35.58 -15.34 12.05
C ILE A 41 37.08 -15.48 11.78
N VAL A 42 37.63 -14.66 10.87
CA VAL A 42 39.06 -14.66 10.50
C VAL A 42 39.87 -13.68 11.34
N GLY A 43 39.26 -12.95 12.30
CA GLY A 43 39.96 -11.99 13.15
C GLY A 43 40.48 -10.73 12.43
N LEU A 44 39.85 -10.34 11.32
CA LEU A 44 40.25 -9.18 10.49
C LEU A 44 39.26 -7.99 10.56
N GLU A 45 38.19 -8.08 11.36
CA GLU A 45 37.21 -7.01 11.54
C GLU A 45 37.83 -5.68 12.04
N GLY A 46 38.90 -5.79 12.83
CA GLY A 46 39.63 -4.63 13.36
C GLY A 46 40.23 -3.71 12.29
N TYR A 47 40.42 -4.20 11.05
CA TYR A 47 40.99 -3.41 9.96
C TYR A 47 39.94 -2.48 9.32
N VAL A 48 38.71 -2.95 9.09
CA VAL A 48 37.63 -2.11 8.54
C VAL A 48 37.15 -1.06 9.56
N SER A 49 37.12 -1.41 10.85
CA SER A 49 36.79 -0.47 11.93
C SER A 49 37.91 0.54 12.23
N GLY A 50 39.15 0.21 11.88
CA GLY A 50 40.35 0.99 12.25
C GLY A 50 40.79 0.79 13.69
N ALA A 51 40.26 -0.21 14.40
CA ALA A 51 40.66 -0.55 15.75
C ALA A 51 42.11 -1.06 15.84
N VAL A 52 42.67 -1.55 14.72
CA VAL A 52 44.06 -2.03 14.63
C VAL A 52 44.93 -0.96 13.94
N PRO A 53 45.66 -0.12 14.69
CA PRO A 53 46.54 0.88 14.09
C PRO A 53 47.75 0.22 13.41
N CYS A 54 48.24 0.84 12.34
CA CYS A 54 49.46 0.41 11.67
C CYS A 54 50.68 0.66 12.59
N PRO A 55 51.51 -0.36 12.88
CA PRO A 55 52.76 -0.17 13.62
C PRO A 55 53.72 0.75 12.87
N ASP A 56 54.54 1.50 13.61
CA ASP A 56 55.58 2.31 12.98
C ASP A 56 56.65 1.42 12.33
N TYR A 57 56.84 1.58 11.03
CA TYR A 57 57.74 0.78 10.23
C TYR A 57 59.21 0.91 10.68
N THR A 58 59.60 2.05 11.25
CA THR A 58 60.98 2.26 11.67
C THR A 58 61.33 1.50 12.96
N SER A 59 60.36 1.35 13.85
CA SER A 59 60.52 0.63 15.12
C SER A 59 60.20 -0.86 15.04
N ASP A 60 59.20 -1.26 14.24
CA ASP A 60 58.77 -2.65 14.06
C ASP A 60 58.38 -2.95 12.59
N PRO A 61 59.36 -3.15 11.70
CA PRO A 61 59.11 -3.33 10.28
C PRO A 61 58.35 -4.63 9.95
N MET A 62 58.49 -5.66 10.79
CA MET A 62 57.83 -6.95 10.55
C MET A 62 56.33 -6.88 10.85
N SER A 63 55.96 -6.29 11.99
CA SER A 63 54.53 -6.11 12.31
C SER A 63 53.87 -5.13 11.35
N ALA A 64 54.56 -4.06 10.93
CA ALA A 64 54.06 -3.14 9.92
C ALA A 64 53.83 -3.83 8.56
N MET A 65 54.77 -4.68 8.12
CA MET A 65 54.60 -5.49 6.90
C MET A 65 53.40 -6.44 7.00
N ASN A 66 53.25 -7.16 8.12
CA ASN A 66 52.11 -8.06 8.35
C ASN A 66 50.78 -7.30 8.36
N TRP A 67 50.74 -6.11 8.97
CA TRP A 67 49.58 -5.23 8.97
C TRP A 67 49.19 -4.85 7.53
N HIS A 68 50.14 -4.40 6.71
CA HIS A 68 49.86 -4.04 5.32
C HIS A 68 49.37 -5.23 4.49
N GLN A 69 49.90 -6.43 4.70
CA GLN A 69 49.42 -7.62 4.00
C GLN A 69 47.97 -7.97 4.35
N ASN A 70 47.62 -7.90 5.64
CA ASN A 70 46.26 -8.14 6.09
C ASN A 70 45.29 -7.07 5.60
N ASP A 71 45.66 -5.78 5.69
CA ASP A 71 44.85 -4.68 5.19
C ASP A 71 44.58 -4.82 3.69
N ARG A 72 45.60 -5.17 2.90
CA ARG A 72 45.44 -5.43 1.46
C ARG A 72 44.53 -6.60 1.16
N ALA A 73 44.61 -7.68 1.94
CA ALA A 73 43.72 -8.81 1.78
C ALA A 73 42.25 -8.43 2.04
N VAL A 74 41.99 -7.60 3.06
CA VAL A 74 40.65 -7.07 3.33
C VAL A 74 40.18 -6.16 2.20
N VAL A 75 41.02 -5.25 1.68
CA VAL A 75 40.69 -4.42 0.50
C VAL A 75 40.30 -5.29 -0.69
N SER A 76 41.10 -6.32 -1.00
CA SER A 76 40.80 -7.24 -2.11
C SER A 76 39.50 -8.00 -1.88
N PHE A 77 39.25 -8.48 -0.65
CA PHE A 77 38.00 -9.15 -0.30
C PHE A 77 36.78 -8.24 -0.49
N LEU A 78 36.82 -7.01 0.04
CA LEU A 78 35.74 -6.04 -0.13
C LEU A 78 35.50 -5.75 -1.62
N THR A 79 36.56 -5.49 -2.39
CA THR A 79 36.45 -5.17 -3.82
C THR A 79 35.82 -6.32 -4.62
N VAL A 80 36.14 -7.57 -4.31
CA VAL A 80 35.54 -8.74 -4.98
C VAL A 80 34.08 -8.96 -4.56
N LYS A 81 33.67 -8.47 -3.40
CA LYS A 81 32.32 -8.63 -2.85
C LYS A 81 31.37 -7.48 -3.14
N VAL A 82 31.75 -6.54 -4.01
CA VAL A 82 30.87 -5.47 -4.50
C VAL A 82 30.72 -5.53 -6.03
N SER A 83 29.63 -4.97 -6.56
CA SER A 83 29.34 -4.95 -8.00
C SER A 83 30.39 -4.18 -8.78
N ARG A 84 30.41 -4.28 -10.11
CA ARG A 84 31.39 -3.57 -10.94
C ARG A 84 31.31 -2.05 -10.75
N GLU A 85 30.10 -1.51 -10.65
CA GLU A 85 29.84 -0.08 -10.43
C GLU A 85 30.38 0.37 -9.07
N GLU A 86 30.22 -0.47 -8.06
CA GLU A 86 30.75 -0.22 -6.72
C GLU A 86 32.28 -0.36 -6.67
N GLN A 87 32.87 -1.29 -7.45
CA GLN A 87 34.32 -1.41 -7.61
C GLN A 87 34.92 -0.13 -8.20
N GLU A 88 34.31 0.42 -9.26
CA GLU A 88 34.73 1.67 -9.87
C GLU A 88 34.64 2.84 -8.89
N TYR A 89 33.59 2.86 -8.04
CA TYR A 89 33.43 3.86 -7.00
C TYR A 89 34.49 3.77 -5.90
N VAL A 90 34.85 2.57 -5.43
CA VAL A 90 35.82 2.40 -4.33
C VAL A 90 37.28 2.42 -4.79
N ALA A 91 37.53 2.31 -6.11
CA ALA A 91 38.88 2.27 -6.67
C ALA A 91 39.82 3.41 -6.20
N PRO A 92 39.37 4.66 -6.02
CA PRO A 92 40.22 5.74 -5.50
C PRO A 92 40.66 5.53 -4.03
N TYR A 93 39.90 4.78 -3.24
CA TYR A 93 40.15 4.55 -1.82
C TYR A 93 40.95 3.27 -1.56
N ALA A 94 40.87 2.29 -2.46
CA ALA A 94 41.56 1.00 -2.36
C ALA A 94 43.08 1.11 -2.12
N PRO A 95 43.82 2.09 -2.68
CA PRO A 95 45.25 2.26 -2.39
C PRO A 95 45.54 2.68 -0.94
N ALA A 96 44.59 3.30 -0.23
CA ALA A 96 44.86 3.91 1.07
C ALA A 96 44.75 2.90 2.22
N SER A 97 43.56 2.34 2.47
CA SER A 97 43.35 1.30 3.48
C SER A 97 41.98 0.63 3.34
N SER A 98 41.81 -0.54 3.94
CA SER A 98 40.51 -1.22 4.04
C SER A 98 39.46 -0.39 4.79
N LYS A 99 39.86 0.35 5.81
CA LYS A 99 39.00 1.32 6.51
C LYS A 99 38.45 2.39 5.58
N MET A 100 39.30 2.99 4.72
CA MET A 100 38.83 4.04 3.80
C MET A 100 37.87 3.47 2.76
N VAL A 101 38.10 2.25 2.27
CA VAL A 101 37.16 1.55 1.39
C VAL A 101 35.83 1.30 2.11
N TRP A 102 35.87 0.81 3.35
CA TRP A 102 34.69 0.55 4.16
C TRP A 102 33.88 1.83 4.41
N ASP A 103 34.53 2.90 4.89
CA ASP A 103 33.89 4.19 5.15
C ASP A 103 33.27 4.78 3.87
N ALA A 104 33.93 4.62 2.70
CA ALA A 104 33.38 5.06 1.43
C ALA A 104 32.13 4.28 1.01
N LEU A 105 32.13 2.96 1.23
CA LEU A 105 30.96 2.11 0.99
C LEU A 105 29.81 2.45 1.94
N VAL A 106 30.10 2.62 3.23
CA VAL A 106 29.12 3.09 4.23
C VAL A 106 28.51 4.41 3.75
N ALA A 107 29.33 5.42 3.43
CA ALA A 107 28.83 6.72 2.99
C ALA A 107 27.98 6.66 1.71
N ARG A 108 28.24 5.70 0.83
CA ARG A 108 27.53 5.56 -0.45
C ARG A 108 26.18 4.85 -0.34
N HIS A 109 26.11 3.84 0.53
CA HIS A 109 24.95 2.98 0.70
C HIS A 109 24.07 3.39 1.89
N PHE A 110 24.67 4.01 2.89
CA PHE A 110 23.98 4.63 4.01
C PHE A 110 23.53 6.04 3.62
N ASP A 111 22.49 6.11 2.78
CA ASP A 111 21.88 7.37 2.36
C ASP A 111 20.57 7.60 3.14
N ALA A 112 20.48 8.72 3.86
CA ALA A 112 19.24 9.15 4.52
C ALA A 112 18.06 9.23 3.53
N THR A 113 18.34 9.44 2.24
CA THR A 113 17.35 9.45 1.15
C THR A 113 16.66 8.10 1.02
N LEU A 114 17.37 6.99 1.24
CA LEU A 114 16.77 5.66 1.21
C LEU A 114 15.84 5.43 2.42
N GLN A 115 16.23 5.89 3.61
CA GLN A 115 15.34 5.88 4.77
C GLN A 115 14.07 6.70 4.51
N ILE A 116 14.17 7.86 3.85
CA ILE A 116 13.03 8.69 3.46
C ILE A 116 12.11 7.94 2.49
N HIS A 117 12.67 7.24 1.49
CA HIS A 117 11.88 6.45 0.54
C HIS A 117 11.16 5.28 1.21
N LEU A 118 11.83 4.55 2.10
CA LEU A 118 11.22 3.46 2.84
C LEU A 118 10.14 3.95 3.82
N LEU A 119 10.38 5.09 4.49
CA LEU A 119 9.36 5.73 5.33
C LEU A 119 8.14 6.15 4.51
N ARG A 120 8.35 6.73 3.33
CA ARG A 120 7.26 7.06 2.40
C ARG A 120 6.50 5.82 1.96
N GLU A 121 7.20 4.75 1.58
CA GLU A 121 6.57 3.49 1.18
C GLU A 121 5.72 2.95 2.34
N MET A 122 6.26 2.93 3.55
CA MET A 122 5.58 2.49 4.76
C MET A 122 4.32 3.32 5.04
N PHE A 123 4.38 4.66 4.92
CA PHE A 123 3.22 5.55 5.07
C PHE A 123 2.20 5.40 3.93
N GLY A 124 2.63 4.91 2.76
CA GLY A 124 1.75 4.61 1.64
C GLY A 124 0.98 3.30 1.79
N VAL A 125 1.39 2.39 2.69
CA VAL A 125 0.68 1.15 2.96
C VAL A 125 -0.63 1.44 3.69
N LYS A 126 -1.75 1.01 3.09
CA LYS A 126 -3.10 1.19 3.65
C LYS A 126 -3.77 -0.18 3.80
N TYR A 127 -4.52 -0.38 4.89
CA TYR A 127 -5.41 -1.54 5.03
C TYR A 127 -6.56 -1.39 4.03
N GLY A 128 -6.51 -2.15 2.93
CA GLY A 128 -7.54 -2.17 1.90
C GLY A 128 -8.60 -3.25 2.18
N LEU A 129 -9.82 -3.03 1.69
CA LEU A 129 -10.95 -3.96 1.90
C LEU A 129 -10.97 -5.17 0.96
N GLY A 130 -10.04 -5.34 0.01
CA GLY A 130 -10.25 -6.31 -1.07
C GLY A 130 -9.06 -6.98 -1.78
N THR A 131 -7.80 -6.65 -1.49
CA THR A 131 -6.66 -7.21 -2.27
C THR A 131 -5.62 -7.95 -1.44
N GLU A 132 -5.36 -7.52 -0.20
CA GLU A 132 -4.42 -8.19 0.71
C GLU A 132 -5.10 -8.40 2.06
N SER A 133 -4.77 -9.50 2.74
CA SER A 133 -5.23 -9.72 4.10
C SER A 133 -4.57 -8.72 5.06
N PRO A 134 -5.24 -8.31 6.15
CA PRO A 134 -4.63 -7.43 7.16
C PRO A 134 -3.32 -7.99 7.75
N ALA A 135 -3.15 -9.31 7.78
CA ALA A 135 -1.92 -9.96 8.24
C ALA A 135 -0.74 -9.69 7.29
N GLU A 136 -0.96 -9.80 5.97
CA GLU A 136 0.06 -9.52 4.95
C GLU A 136 0.44 -8.04 4.93
N THR A 137 -0.55 -7.15 5.03
CA THR A 137 -0.31 -5.71 5.12
C THR A 137 0.52 -5.36 6.36
N SER A 138 0.21 -5.97 7.51
CA SER A 138 0.98 -5.76 8.76
C SER A 138 2.41 -6.30 8.65
N ALA A 139 2.59 -7.49 8.07
CA ALA A 139 3.91 -8.07 7.83
C ALA A 139 4.76 -7.21 6.88
N ARG A 140 4.13 -6.57 5.88
CA ARG A 140 4.81 -5.62 4.99
C ARG A 140 5.25 -4.36 5.74
N ILE A 141 4.40 -3.80 6.61
CA ILE A 141 4.75 -2.64 7.45
C ILE A 141 5.94 -3.01 8.36
N ASP A 142 5.88 -4.17 9.03
CA ASP A 142 6.95 -4.63 9.92
C ASP A 142 8.29 -4.84 9.17
N LYS A 143 8.25 -5.41 7.97
CA LYS A 143 9.42 -5.56 7.10
C LYS A 143 10.01 -4.21 6.69
N LEU A 144 9.17 -3.22 6.36
CA LEU A 144 9.63 -1.87 6.03
C LEU A 144 10.21 -1.17 7.26
N ALA A 145 9.55 -1.27 8.41
CA ALA A 145 10.04 -0.71 9.68
C ALA A 145 11.41 -1.30 10.06
N THR A 146 11.57 -2.62 9.97
CA THR A 146 12.84 -3.31 10.21
C THR A 146 13.93 -2.78 9.28
N ARG A 147 13.67 -2.67 7.98
CA ARG A 147 14.64 -2.10 7.02
C ARG A 147 15.01 -0.65 7.31
N ILE A 148 14.05 0.17 7.77
CA ILE A 148 14.32 1.56 8.14
C ILE A 148 15.25 1.62 9.36
N LEU A 149 15.01 0.78 10.37
CA LEU A 149 15.83 0.71 11.59
C LEU A 149 17.21 0.11 11.34
N ASP A 150 17.32 -0.85 10.43
CA ASP A 150 18.59 -1.44 9.99
C ASP A 150 19.49 -0.42 9.27
N LEU A 151 18.89 0.59 8.62
CA LEU A 151 19.61 1.75 8.07
C LEU A 151 19.98 2.78 9.15
N GLY A 152 19.88 2.44 10.44
CA GLY A 152 20.31 3.28 11.55
C GLY A 152 19.20 4.14 12.16
N THR A 153 19.57 4.97 13.15
CA THR A 153 18.60 5.78 13.89
C THR A 153 17.97 6.86 13.01
N ILE A 154 16.64 6.88 12.95
CA ILE A 154 15.88 7.94 12.26
C ILE A 154 16.13 9.26 13.01
N ASN A 155 16.90 10.16 12.41
CA ASN A 155 17.08 11.49 12.98
C ASN A 155 15.88 12.39 12.67
N LYS A 156 15.72 13.50 13.42
CA LYS A 156 14.61 14.44 13.26
C LYS A 156 14.48 14.96 11.82
N ALA A 157 15.60 15.24 11.15
CA ALA A 157 15.60 15.77 9.79
C ALA A 157 15.04 14.76 8.76
N THR A 158 15.39 13.47 8.91
CA THR A 158 14.89 12.37 8.09
C THR A 158 13.38 12.17 8.29
N LEU A 159 12.92 12.16 9.54
CA LEU A 159 11.50 12.01 9.86
C LEU A 159 10.67 13.19 9.34
N VAL A 160 11.14 14.42 9.54
CA VAL A 160 10.48 15.63 9.02
C VAL A 160 10.46 15.64 7.50
N SER A 161 11.56 15.25 6.84
CA SER A 161 11.60 15.15 5.38
C SER A 161 10.62 14.10 4.84
N ALA A 162 10.53 12.93 5.49
CA ALA A 162 9.56 11.91 5.11
C ALA A 162 8.11 12.36 5.34
N ALA A 163 7.83 13.05 6.44
CA ALA A 163 6.52 13.62 6.73
C ALA A 163 6.14 14.72 5.72
N MET A 164 7.08 15.61 5.36
CA MET A 164 6.89 16.62 4.32
C MET A 164 6.61 15.98 2.96
N VAL A 165 7.40 14.99 2.56
CA VAL A 165 7.18 14.25 1.31
C VAL A 165 5.82 13.53 1.29
N ASN A 166 5.38 13.01 2.43
CA ASN A 166 4.06 12.39 2.55
C ASN A 166 2.92 13.43 2.54
N ALA A 167 3.13 14.61 3.12
CA ALA A 167 2.17 15.71 3.11
C ALA A 167 2.02 16.37 1.72
N VAL A 168 3.07 16.32 0.90
CA VAL A 168 3.08 16.82 -0.49
C VAL A 168 2.50 15.79 -1.48
N GLN A 169 1.69 14.82 -1.02
CA GLN A 169 0.96 13.92 -1.92
C GLN A 169 0.04 14.73 -2.86
N GLY A 170 0.57 15.07 -4.04
CA GLY A 170 -0.07 15.90 -5.08
C GLY A 170 0.92 16.49 -6.11
N ASP A 171 2.04 17.10 -5.68
CA ASP A 171 2.99 17.84 -6.56
C ASP A 171 4.46 17.57 -6.18
N LEU A 172 4.93 16.35 -6.44
CA LEU A 172 6.29 15.90 -6.07
C LEU A 172 7.36 16.36 -7.07
N ASP A 173 7.03 16.44 -8.35
CA ASP A 173 7.98 16.86 -9.38
C ASP A 173 8.30 18.35 -9.25
N GLY A 174 7.32 19.18 -8.91
CA GLY A 174 7.52 20.59 -8.58
C GLY A 174 8.37 20.80 -7.31
N PHE A 175 8.30 19.88 -6.34
CA PHE A 175 9.15 19.93 -5.14
C PHE A 175 10.62 19.58 -5.45
N TYR A 176 10.87 18.51 -6.21
CA TYR A 176 12.23 18.13 -6.61
C TYR A 176 12.87 19.13 -7.58
N GLN A 177 12.11 19.68 -8.54
CA GLN A 177 12.60 20.75 -9.41
C GLN A 177 12.94 22.03 -8.62
N ARG A 178 12.12 22.43 -7.63
CA ARG A 178 12.42 23.61 -6.78
C ARG A 178 13.65 23.41 -5.89
N ARG A 179 13.88 22.19 -5.40
CA ARG A 179 15.07 21.85 -4.60
C ARG A 179 16.35 21.79 -5.43
N THR A 180 16.28 21.26 -6.66
CA THR A 180 17.43 21.15 -7.58
C THR A 180 17.76 22.48 -8.28
N SER A 181 16.79 23.38 -8.43
CA SER A 181 16.99 24.73 -9.00
C SER A 181 17.54 25.77 -8.01
N GLY A 182 17.91 25.36 -6.78
CA GLY A 182 18.60 26.23 -5.84
C GLY A 182 17.71 27.30 -5.17
N VAL A 183 16.39 27.16 -5.24
CA VAL A 183 15.47 28.00 -4.46
C VAL A 183 15.68 27.67 -2.98
N GLN A 184 16.21 28.63 -2.21
CA GLN A 184 16.28 28.53 -0.76
C GLN A 184 14.85 28.48 -0.21
N PHE A 185 14.41 27.28 0.16
CA PHE A 185 13.28 27.16 1.08
C PHE A 185 13.68 27.78 2.41
N PRO A 186 12.78 28.50 3.10
CA PRO A 186 13.02 28.88 4.47
C PRO A 186 13.33 27.59 5.22
N GLN A 187 14.54 27.49 5.78
CA GLN A 187 14.77 26.46 6.77
C GLN A 187 13.66 26.65 7.82
N PRO A 188 12.99 25.58 8.28
CA PRO A 188 12.14 25.70 9.43
C PRO A 188 13.09 26.00 10.60
N GLU A 189 13.37 27.29 10.81
CA GLU A 189 14.06 27.76 11.99
C GLU A 189 13.24 27.22 13.15
N VAL A 190 13.93 26.41 13.96
CA VAL A 190 13.43 25.81 15.20
C VAL A 190 12.76 26.87 16.09
N ASP A 191 13.10 28.15 15.89
CA ASP A 191 12.59 29.31 16.58
C ASP A 191 11.12 29.64 16.27
N TYR A 192 10.59 29.38 15.06
CA TYR A 192 9.19 29.70 14.75
C TYR A 192 8.21 28.77 15.47
N PHE A 193 8.49 27.47 15.48
CA PHE A 193 7.68 26.47 16.18
C PHE A 193 7.76 26.65 17.70
N ASN A 194 8.96 26.95 18.23
CA ASN A 194 9.13 27.23 19.65
C ASN A 194 8.42 28.53 20.04
N SER A 195 8.46 29.57 19.20
CA SER A 195 7.78 30.84 19.44
C SER A 195 6.25 30.68 19.46
N ALA A 196 5.70 29.85 18.57
CA ALA A 196 4.25 29.62 18.52
C ALA A 196 3.75 28.75 19.69
N GLU A 197 4.48 27.69 20.07
CA GLU A 197 4.18 26.91 21.29
C GLU A 197 4.29 27.80 22.54
N GLN A 198 5.30 28.67 22.62
CA GLN A 198 5.47 29.62 23.72
C GLN A 198 4.35 30.66 23.79
N ALA A 199 3.89 31.17 22.65
CA ALA A 199 2.75 32.10 22.61
C ALA A 199 1.47 31.42 23.13
N ALA A 200 1.21 30.18 22.72
CA ALA A 200 0.07 29.39 23.22
C ALA A 200 0.20 29.12 24.73
N LEU A 201 1.39 28.75 25.22
CA LEU A 201 1.65 28.57 26.65
C LEU A 201 1.48 29.87 27.46
N SER A 202 1.91 31.02 26.91
CA SER A 202 1.72 32.32 27.53
C SER A 202 0.24 32.69 27.64
N ALA A 203 -0.56 32.41 26.61
CA ALA A 203 -2.00 32.63 26.63
C ALA A 203 -2.68 31.75 27.68
N ILE A 204 -2.36 30.45 27.72
CA ILE A 204 -2.90 29.52 28.73
C ILE A 204 -2.51 29.96 30.15
N THR A 205 -1.27 30.41 30.34
CA THR A 205 -0.78 30.90 31.63
C THR A 205 -1.53 32.16 32.07
N THR A 206 -1.86 33.04 31.14
CA THR A 206 -2.67 34.25 31.41
C THR A 206 -4.08 33.88 31.86
N GLU A 207 -4.73 32.92 31.18
CA GLU A 207 -6.05 32.45 31.58
C GLU A 207 -6.01 31.69 32.92
N ARG A 208 -4.94 30.92 33.18
CA ARG A 208 -4.70 30.31 34.49
C ARG A 208 -4.56 31.35 35.61
N SER A 209 -3.86 32.45 35.37
CA SER A 209 -3.76 33.54 36.35
C SER A 209 -5.12 34.20 36.59
N THR A 210 -5.94 34.38 35.54
CA THR A 210 -7.30 34.91 35.69
C THR A 210 -8.16 33.97 36.56
N LEU A 211 -8.05 32.66 36.35
CA LEU A 211 -8.71 31.66 37.18
C LEU A 211 -8.28 31.76 38.66
N GLN A 212 -6.96 31.78 38.90
CA GLN A 212 -6.39 31.72 40.24
C GLN A 212 -6.54 33.03 41.03
N ASP A 213 -6.32 34.17 40.39
CA ASP A 213 -6.25 35.47 41.07
C ASP A 213 -7.62 36.16 41.17
N VAL A 214 -8.52 35.88 40.23
CA VAL A 214 -9.82 36.57 40.15
C VAL A 214 -10.96 35.65 40.54
N LEU A 215 -11.09 34.48 39.89
CA LEU A 215 -12.27 33.64 40.07
C LEU A 215 -12.20 32.80 41.34
N PHE A 216 -11.05 32.20 41.65
CA PHE A 216 -10.91 31.36 42.84
C PHE A 216 -11.26 32.09 44.15
N PRO A 217 -10.78 33.32 44.40
CA PRO A 217 -11.14 34.07 45.61
C PRO A 217 -12.62 34.44 45.64
N GLN A 218 -13.23 34.77 44.49
CA GLN A 218 -14.65 35.12 44.43
C GLN A 218 -15.54 33.91 44.67
N VAL A 219 -15.22 32.76 44.07
CA VAL A 219 -15.95 31.50 44.31
C VAL A 219 -15.77 31.06 45.76
N SER A 220 -14.55 31.15 46.32
CA SER A 220 -14.31 30.80 47.71
C SER A 220 -15.06 31.71 48.69
N ALA A 221 -15.08 33.03 48.43
CA ALA A 221 -15.85 33.99 49.22
C ALA A 221 -17.36 33.72 49.14
N PHE A 222 -17.86 33.42 47.93
CA PHE A 222 -19.25 33.04 47.70
C PHE A 222 -19.63 31.79 48.53
N LEU A 223 -18.83 30.72 48.41
CA LEU A 223 -19.06 29.46 49.13
C LEU A 223 -18.91 29.60 50.66
N SER A 224 -18.11 30.57 51.12
CA SER A 224 -17.89 30.82 52.55
C SER A 224 -18.92 31.77 53.17
N SER A 225 -19.71 32.47 52.35
CA SER A 225 -20.73 33.40 52.85
C SER A 225 -21.91 32.60 53.43
N SER A 226 -22.07 32.67 54.76
CA SER A 226 -23.12 31.93 55.48
C SER A 226 -24.51 32.56 55.41
N GLN A 227 -24.64 33.74 54.78
CA GLN A 227 -25.90 34.42 54.54
C GLN A 227 -26.11 34.46 53.03
N GLY A 228 -27.11 33.69 52.56
CA GLY A 228 -27.32 33.32 51.15
C GLY A 228 -26.86 34.37 50.15
N ALA A 229 -25.82 34.04 49.40
CA ALA A 229 -25.35 34.86 48.30
C ALA A 229 -26.47 35.07 47.28
N SER A 230 -26.48 36.25 46.67
CA SER A 230 -27.57 36.60 45.75
C SER A 230 -27.52 35.74 44.48
N GLU A 231 -28.68 35.39 43.93
CA GLU A 231 -28.77 34.68 42.64
C GLU A 231 -27.98 35.42 41.54
N ALA A 232 -27.96 36.75 41.60
CA ALA A 232 -27.17 37.60 40.71
C ALA A 232 -25.65 37.36 40.81
N GLU A 233 -25.12 37.12 42.00
CA GLU A 233 -23.69 36.79 42.19
C GLU A 233 -23.38 35.38 41.66
N TRP A 234 -24.28 34.41 41.88
CA TRP A 234 -24.12 33.06 41.33
C TRP A 234 -24.13 33.07 39.79
N SER A 235 -25.11 33.75 39.18
CA SER A 235 -25.20 33.89 37.72
C SER A 235 -23.97 34.57 37.14
N ARG A 236 -23.47 35.62 37.79
CA ARG A 236 -22.24 36.32 37.37
C ARG A 236 -21.02 35.40 37.43
N LEU A 237 -20.87 34.59 38.48
CA LEU A 237 -19.75 33.66 38.61
C LEU A 237 -19.81 32.56 37.54
N MET A 238 -21.01 32.02 37.26
CA MET A 238 -21.19 31.03 36.20
C MET A 238 -20.87 31.61 34.82
N GLU A 239 -21.32 32.84 34.53
CA GLU A 239 -21.02 33.53 33.28
C GLU A 239 -19.50 33.70 33.08
N LEU A 240 -18.78 34.14 34.12
CA LEU A 240 -17.33 34.30 34.04
C LEU A 240 -16.60 32.97 33.82
N LEU A 241 -17.07 31.88 34.45
CA LEU A 241 -16.52 30.53 34.22
C LEU A 241 -16.76 30.05 32.78
N PHE A 242 -17.95 30.31 32.21
CA PHE A 242 -18.24 29.99 30.81
C PHE A 242 -17.39 30.83 29.84
N GLN A 243 -17.23 32.13 30.09
CA GLN A 243 -16.37 32.99 29.28
C GLN A 243 -14.90 32.54 29.31
N LEU A 244 -14.42 32.08 30.47
CA LEU A 244 -13.07 31.52 30.60
C LEU A 244 -12.92 30.21 29.80
N LEU A 245 -13.91 29.31 29.88
CA LEU A 245 -13.91 28.06 29.12
C LEU A 245 -13.90 28.33 27.61
N GLY A 246 -14.73 29.26 27.13
CA GLY A 246 -14.75 29.65 25.71
C GLY A 246 -13.43 30.25 25.24
N ARG A 247 -12.76 31.07 26.07
CA ARG A 247 -11.43 31.61 25.76
C ARG A 247 -10.36 30.51 25.70
N LEU A 248 -10.40 29.54 26.61
CA LEU A 248 -9.51 28.38 26.56
C LEU A 248 -9.75 27.54 25.30
N GLU A 249 -11.00 27.28 24.95
CA GLU A 249 -11.36 26.53 23.74
C GLU A 249 -10.84 27.20 22.46
N ALA A 250 -10.92 28.54 22.38
CA ALA A 250 -10.42 29.33 21.25
C ALA A 250 -8.88 29.26 21.06
N ILE A 251 -8.11 28.83 22.06
CA ILE A 251 -6.66 28.62 21.91
C ILE A 251 -6.44 27.37 21.05
N VAL A 252 -6.02 27.58 19.81
CA VAL A 252 -5.67 26.53 18.84
C VAL A 252 -4.31 25.93 19.21
N ILE A 253 -4.27 24.62 19.43
CA ILE A 253 -3.04 23.88 19.75
C ILE A 253 -2.75 22.91 18.60
N ALA A 254 -1.58 23.06 17.98
CA ALA A 254 -1.17 22.18 16.89
C ALA A 254 -0.85 20.76 17.43
N PRO A 255 -1.06 19.70 16.61
CA PRO A 255 -0.64 18.34 16.96
C PRO A 255 0.86 18.30 17.29
N GLY A 256 1.21 17.77 18.47
CA GLY A 256 2.60 17.64 18.94
C GLY A 256 3.03 18.66 20.00
N TRP A 257 2.24 19.69 20.30
CA TRP A 257 2.50 20.62 21.41
C TRP A 257 2.00 20.08 22.76
N ASN A 258 2.58 18.95 23.17
CA ASN A 258 2.09 18.19 24.34
C ASN A 258 2.08 19.02 25.63
N ARG A 259 2.99 19.99 25.78
CA ARG A 259 3.03 20.87 26.96
C ARG A 259 1.85 21.83 26.98
N ALA A 260 1.57 22.50 25.86
CA ALA A 260 0.41 23.40 25.75
C ALA A 260 -0.90 22.61 25.91
N LEU A 261 -0.99 21.42 25.32
CA LEU A 261 -2.18 20.57 25.43
C LEU A 261 -2.43 20.15 26.89
N SER A 262 -1.39 19.69 27.59
CA SER A 262 -1.50 19.31 29.00
C SER A 262 -1.86 20.50 29.89
N ALA A 263 -1.29 21.68 29.63
CA ALA A 263 -1.60 22.89 30.40
C ALA A 263 -3.06 23.34 30.17
N LYS A 264 -3.55 23.28 28.92
CA LYS A 264 -4.96 23.61 28.60
C LYS A 264 -5.93 22.65 29.29
N ALA A 265 -5.62 21.34 29.28
CA ALA A 265 -6.43 20.33 29.95
C ALA A 265 -6.50 20.58 31.48
N GLU A 266 -5.35 20.85 32.12
CA GLU A 266 -5.30 21.13 33.57
C GLU A 266 -6.19 22.32 33.97
N VAL A 267 -6.10 23.44 33.24
CA VAL A 267 -6.92 24.62 33.52
C VAL A 267 -8.40 24.35 33.24
N THR A 268 -8.71 23.58 32.18
CA THR A 268 -10.09 23.19 31.84
C THR A 268 -10.72 22.33 32.95
N ASP A 269 -9.99 21.34 33.45
CA ASP A 269 -10.44 20.48 34.55
C ASP A 269 -10.68 21.28 35.84
N GLU A 270 -9.84 22.30 36.09
CA GLU A 270 -9.98 23.18 37.25
C GLU A 270 -11.22 24.08 37.15
N VAL A 271 -11.48 24.65 35.96
CA VAL A 271 -12.72 25.40 35.69
C VAL A 271 -13.94 24.50 35.87
N GLN A 272 -13.92 23.28 35.34
CA GLN A 272 -15.02 22.33 35.47
C GLN A 272 -15.25 21.93 36.93
N ARG A 273 -14.18 21.76 37.72
CA ARG A 273 -14.28 21.48 39.15
C ARG A 273 -14.97 22.61 39.90
N LEU A 274 -14.63 23.87 39.60
CA LEU A 274 -15.28 25.03 40.22
C LEU A 274 -16.76 25.15 39.83
N GLN A 275 -17.10 24.89 38.56
CA GLN A 275 -18.49 24.83 38.11
C GLN A 275 -19.27 23.78 38.90
N ASN A 276 -18.72 22.57 39.06
CA ASN A 276 -19.37 21.49 39.81
C ASN A 276 -19.51 21.84 41.30
N GLN A 277 -18.55 22.54 41.90
CA GLN A 277 -18.64 23.02 43.28
C GLN A 277 -19.74 24.07 43.45
N LEU A 278 -19.84 25.02 42.53
CA LEU A 278 -20.90 26.04 42.53
C LEU A 278 -22.29 25.46 42.27
N GLN A 279 -22.40 24.40 41.47
CA GLN A 279 -23.65 23.71 41.19
C GLN A 279 -24.10 22.79 42.35
N SER A 280 -23.14 22.21 43.09
CA SER A 280 -23.44 21.32 44.22
C SER A 280 -23.71 22.07 45.54
N SER A 281 -23.22 23.31 45.66
CA SER A 281 -23.68 24.24 46.69
C SER A 281 -25.11 24.65 46.34
N THR A 282 -26.10 23.99 46.96
CA THR A 282 -27.53 24.17 46.70
C THR A 282 -27.88 25.64 46.45
N ALA A 283 -28.30 25.94 45.21
CA ALA A 283 -29.05 27.16 44.92
C ALA A 283 -30.23 27.20 45.92
N PRO A 284 -30.59 28.38 46.48
CA PRO A 284 -31.59 28.46 47.53
C PRO A 284 -32.87 27.76 47.08
N GLU A 285 -33.13 26.59 47.68
CA GLU A 285 -34.37 25.86 47.46
C GLU A 285 -35.50 26.73 47.99
N THR A 286 -36.49 26.96 47.12
CA THR A 286 -37.72 27.75 47.32
C THR A 286 -37.61 29.26 47.10
N VAL A 287 -37.46 29.66 45.83
CA VAL A 287 -38.13 30.86 45.33
C VAL A 287 -39.32 30.40 44.47
N ASP A 288 -40.53 30.67 44.95
CA ASP A 288 -41.79 30.44 44.24
C ASP A 288 -41.79 31.18 42.89
N ALA A 289 -41.43 30.46 41.83
CA ALA A 289 -41.69 30.73 40.41
C ALA A 289 -42.14 32.16 40.02
N PRO A 290 -41.20 33.11 39.82
CA PRO A 290 -41.42 34.19 38.87
C PRO A 290 -40.23 34.38 37.89
N HIS A 291 -39.13 33.62 38.02
CA HIS A 291 -37.86 33.92 37.34
C HIS A 291 -37.52 33.05 36.12
N VAL A 292 -38.35 32.05 35.78
CA VAL A 292 -38.23 31.31 34.50
C VAL A 292 -38.25 32.28 33.30
N GLY A 293 -39.01 33.38 33.42
CA GLY A 293 -39.08 34.41 32.39
C GLY A 293 -37.77 35.19 32.17
N GLU A 294 -36.90 35.32 33.17
CA GLU A 294 -35.65 36.09 33.01
C GLU A 294 -34.56 35.25 32.33
N ALA A 295 -34.44 33.98 32.69
CA ALA A 295 -33.54 33.05 31.99
C ALA A 295 -33.97 32.85 30.52
N GLU A 296 -35.29 32.74 30.27
CA GLU A 296 -35.83 32.68 28.90
C GLU A 296 -35.56 33.99 28.14
N ARG A 297 -35.68 35.15 28.79
CA ARG A 297 -35.36 36.47 28.20
C ARG A 297 -33.88 36.61 27.84
N VAL A 298 -32.97 36.18 28.72
CA VAL A 298 -31.53 36.23 28.45
C VAL A 298 -31.16 35.28 27.29
N ALA A 299 -31.74 34.08 27.26
CA ALA A 299 -31.53 33.15 26.15
C ALA A 299 -32.11 33.69 24.82
N CYS A 300 -33.30 34.29 24.86
CA CYS A 300 -33.90 34.99 23.72
C CYS A 300 -32.99 36.12 23.22
N ALA A 301 -32.46 36.94 24.12
CA ALA A 301 -31.60 38.07 23.77
C ALA A 301 -30.28 37.61 23.14
N ALA A 302 -29.68 36.53 23.64
CA ALA A 302 -28.46 35.95 23.08
C ALA A 302 -28.69 35.39 21.67
N VAL A 303 -29.77 34.63 21.46
CA VAL A 303 -30.13 34.12 20.12
C VAL A 303 -30.46 35.27 19.17
N ALA A 304 -31.21 36.28 19.63
CA ALA A 304 -31.53 37.46 18.83
C ALA A 304 -30.27 38.25 18.44
N THR A 305 -29.26 38.32 19.30
CA THR A 305 -27.99 39.00 19.02
C THR A 305 -27.17 38.27 17.95
N GLU A 306 -27.05 36.94 18.04
CA GLU A 306 -26.38 36.16 17.00
C GLU A 306 -27.15 36.19 15.67
N LEU A 307 -28.48 36.13 15.71
CA LEU A 307 -29.33 36.27 14.53
C LEU A 307 -29.14 37.65 13.87
N ALA A 308 -29.07 38.72 14.66
CA ALA A 308 -28.81 40.07 14.17
C ALA A 308 -27.43 40.14 13.49
N LYS A 309 -26.39 39.59 14.11
CA LYS A 309 -25.04 39.54 13.52
C LYS A 309 -25.00 38.77 12.20
N ILE A 310 -25.69 37.62 12.12
CA ILE A 310 -25.79 36.84 10.88
C ILE A 310 -26.48 37.66 9.79
N ASN A 311 -27.59 38.33 10.10
CA ASN A 311 -28.39 39.06 9.11
C ASN A 311 -27.77 40.40 8.69
N GLU A 312 -27.13 41.13 9.60
CA GLU A 312 -26.64 42.48 9.37
C GLU A 312 -25.18 42.53 8.88
N GLU A 313 -24.34 41.59 9.30
CA GLU A 313 -22.91 41.61 8.97
C GLU A 313 -22.52 40.50 7.97
N ILE A 314 -22.93 39.26 8.26
CA ILE A 314 -22.42 38.09 7.54
C ILE A 314 -23.17 37.88 6.23
N ALA A 315 -24.50 37.91 6.25
CA ALA A 315 -25.32 37.69 5.06
C ALA A 315 -25.06 38.71 3.94
N PRO A 316 -24.89 40.03 4.20
CA PRO A 316 -24.51 40.99 3.17
C PRO A 316 -23.10 40.73 2.61
N SER A 317 -22.15 40.33 3.45
CA SER A 317 -20.78 40.00 3.03
C SER A 317 -20.75 38.76 2.12
N VAL A 318 -21.55 37.74 2.43
CA VAL A 318 -21.74 36.55 1.58
C VAL A 318 -22.43 36.93 0.27
N ALA A 319 -23.47 37.78 0.32
CA ALA A 319 -24.16 38.24 -0.88
C ALA A 319 -23.23 39.07 -1.79
N GLU A 320 -22.40 39.94 -1.21
CA GLU A 320 -21.39 40.73 -1.93
C GLU A 320 -20.31 39.81 -2.55
N TYR A 321 -19.85 38.79 -1.82
CA TYR A 321 -18.94 37.77 -2.35
C TYR A 321 -19.56 37.05 -3.56
N LEU A 322 -20.80 36.55 -3.42
CA LEU A 322 -21.48 35.83 -4.49
C LEU A 322 -21.74 36.72 -5.72
N GLN A 323 -21.89 38.03 -5.56
CA GLN A 323 -22.04 38.97 -6.66
C GLN A 323 -20.72 39.36 -7.33
N ARG A 324 -19.63 39.49 -6.58
CA ARG A 324 -18.35 40.02 -7.09
C ARG A 324 -17.33 38.96 -7.51
N GLN A 325 -17.54 37.70 -7.14
CA GLN A 325 -16.55 36.61 -7.24
C GLN A 325 -15.13 37.00 -6.80
N PRO A 326 -14.92 37.38 -5.53
CA PRO A 326 -13.59 37.68 -5.00
C PRO A 326 -12.69 36.44 -4.87
N ASN A 327 -11.42 36.68 -4.53
CA ASN A 327 -10.39 35.65 -4.40
C ASN A 327 -10.69 34.56 -3.34
N ALA A 328 -10.07 33.38 -3.52
CA ALA A 328 -10.27 32.19 -2.68
C ALA A 328 -10.01 32.41 -1.17
N VAL A 329 -9.19 33.40 -0.81
CA VAL A 329 -8.89 33.76 0.58
C VAL A 329 -10.13 34.30 1.29
N GLN A 330 -10.84 35.25 0.67
CA GLN A 330 -12.06 35.83 1.24
C GLN A 330 -13.17 34.78 1.42
N ARG A 331 -13.24 33.80 0.53
CA ARG A 331 -14.18 32.68 0.64
C ARG A 331 -13.91 31.80 1.85
N SER A 332 -12.65 31.42 2.05
CA SER A 332 -12.24 30.60 3.19
C SER A 332 -12.54 31.30 4.52
N ASP A 333 -12.32 32.61 4.58
CA ASP A 333 -12.62 33.40 5.76
C ASP A 333 -14.12 33.42 6.07
N LEU A 334 -14.97 33.59 5.06
CA LEU A 334 -16.43 33.55 5.22
C LEU A 334 -16.95 32.17 5.66
N ILE A 335 -16.41 31.07 5.11
CA ILE A 335 -16.76 29.70 5.53
C ILE A 335 -16.38 29.48 6.99
N ASN A 336 -15.20 29.94 7.40
CA ASN A 336 -14.75 29.82 8.79
C ASN A 336 -15.65 30.61 9.75
N VAL A 337 -16.02 31.83 9.40
CA VAL A 337 -16.92 32.66 10.21
C VAL A 337 -18.30 32.03 10.35
N LEU A 338 -18.88 31.51 9.25
CA LEU A 338 -20.18 30.81 9.29
C LEU A 338 -20.13 29.53 10.12
N SER A 339 -19.05 28.75 10.00
CA SER A 339 -18.86 27.52 10.79
C SER A 339 -18.76 27.80 12.30
N GLN A 340 -18.07 28.88 12.68
CA GLN A 340 -18.01 29.33 14.08
C GLN A 340 -19.37 29.81 14.59
N CYS A 341 -20.19 30.46 13.76
CA CYS A 341 -21.55 30.85 14.14
C CYS A 341 -22.44 29.63 14.37
N LEU A 342 -22.34 28.62 13.50
CA LEU A 342 -23.08 27.36 13.66
C LEU A 342 -22.73 26.64 14.97
N ALA A 343 -21.44 26.52 15.28
CA ALA A 343 -20.98 25.90 16.52
C ALA A 343 -21.49 26.63 17.77
N ARG A 344 -21.49 27.97 17.76
CA ARG A 344 -22.03 28.78 18.88
C ARG A 344 -23.54 28.58 19.05
N LEU A 345 -24.29 28.54 17.95
CA LEU A 345 -25.73 28.25 17.97
C LEU A 345 -26.02 26.82 18.44
N ASP A 346 -25.17 25.83 18.11
CA ASP A 346 -25.36 24.45 18.51
C ASP A 346 -25.10 24.21 20.01
N ASN A 347 -24.16 24.95 20.60
CA ASN A 347 -23.79 24.86 22.01
C ASN A 347 -24.77 25.60 22.95
N MET A 348 -25.74 26.36 22.43
CA MET A 348 -26.78 26.98 23.25
C MET A 348 -27.77 25.92 23.75
N VAL A 349 -27.61 25.50 25.02
CA VAL A 349 -28.52 24.57 25.72
C VAL A 349 -29.85 25.29 25.94
N LEU A 350 -30.92 24.80 25.29
CA LEU A 350 -32.27 25.33 25.45
C LEU A 350 -33.20 24.24 25.98
N PHE A 351 -34.08 24.60 26.90
CA PHE A 351 -35.16 23.73 27.34
C PHE A 351 -36.18 23.55 26.21
N PRO A 352 -36.74 22.33 26.01
CA PRO A 352 -37.58 22.00 24.87
C PRO A 352 -38.82 22.88 24.67
N ASP A 353 -39.31 23.51 25.75
CA ASP A 353 -40.59 24.23 25.76
C ASP A 353 -40.45 25.75 25.53
N TRP A 354 -39.25 26.27 25.27
CA TRP A 354 -39.03 27.71 25.11
C TRP A 354 -39.22 28.18 23.68
N ASN A 355 -39.83 29.36 23.49
CA ASN A 355 -39.94 30.01 22.17
C ASN A 355 -38.58 30.23 21.48
N VAL A 356 -37.50 30.27 22.28
CA VAL A 356 -36.10 30.39 21.85
C VAL A 356 -35.69 29.25 20.91
N THR A 357 -36.31 28.07 21.02
CA THR A 357 -36.04 26.92 20.13
C THR A 357 -36.39 27.23 18.68
N THR A 358 -37.42 28.03 18.43
CA THR A 358 -37.86 28.40 17.07
C THR A 358 -36.89 29.40 16.44
N GLU A 359 -36.49 30.44 17.17
CA GLU A 359 -35.53 31.44 16.68
C GLU A 359 -34.12 30.85 16.49
N ARG A 360 -33.69 29.95 17.39
CA ARG A 360 -32.43 29.21 17.20
C ARG A 360 -32.48 28.35 15.94
N THR A 361 -33.56 27.60 15.74
CA THR A 361 -33.73 26.76 14.54
C THR A 361 -33.66 27.61 13.27
N ARG A 362 -34.29 28.79 13.28
CA ARG A 362 -34.22 29.75 12.17
C ARG A 362 -32.79 30.26 11.91
N ALA A 363 -32.06 30.58 12.97
CA ALA A 363 -30.66 31.02 12.87
C ALA A 363 -29.76 29.93 12.27
N VAL A 364 -29.90 28.70 12.76
CA VAL A 364 -29.14 27.53 12.27
C VAL A 364 -29.41 27.29 10.78
N GLU A 365 -30.68 27.36 10.38
CA GLU A 365 -31.07 27.10 8.99
C GLU A 365 -30.56 28.20 8.04
N GLU A 366 -30.53 29.47 8.48
CA GLU A 366 -29.97 30.56 7.68
C GLU A 366 -28.44 30.42 7.51
N VAL A 367 -27.70 30.03 8.56
CA VAL A 367 -26.26 29.77 8.45
C VAL A 367 -25.97 28.62 7.48
N ARG A 368 -26.74 27.52 7.55
CA ARG A 368 -26.61 26.39 6.62
C ARG A 368 -26.93 26.80 5.18
N ARG A 369 -27.94 27.66 4.99
CA ARG A 369 -28.30 28.21 3.67
C ARG A 369 -27.14 28.99 3.07
N LEU A 370 -26.48 29.85 3.85
CA LEU A 370 -25.34 30.65 3.42
C LEU A 370 -24.10 29.78 3.12
N LEU A 371 -23.80 28.78 3.94
CA LEU A 371 -22.72 27.81 3.68
C LEU A 371 -22.94 27.06 2.37
N THR A 372 -24.15 26.54 2.16
CA THR A 372 -24.51 25.82 0.92
C THR A 372 -24.37 26.72 -0.31
N ALA A 373 -24.71 28.01 -0.19
CA ALA A 373 -24.55 28.96 -1.29
C ALA A 373 -23.07 29.21 -1.65
N LEU A 374 -22.20 29.32 -0.64
CA LEU A 374 -20.75 29.46 -0.85
C LEU A 374 -20.12 28.18 -1.41
N GLU A 375 -20.58 27.00 -1.02
CA GLU A 375 -20.10 25.72 -1.56
C GLU A 375 -20.48 25.55 -3.03
N ARG A 376 -21.73 25.84 -3.40
CA ARG A 376 -22.17 25.78 -4.81
C ARG A 376 -21.43 26.74 -5.73
N SER A 377 -20.96 27.87 -5.21
CA SER A 377 -20.14 28.80 -6.01
C SER A 377 -18.81 28.16 -6.46
N GLN A 378 -18.23 27.24 -5.67
CA GLN A 378 -17.01 26.49 -6.02
C GLN A 378 -17.19 25.61 -7.24
N GLU A 379 -18.33 24.92 -7.30
CA GLU A 379 -18.65 23.99 -8.37
C GLU A 379 -18.79 24.76 -9.69
N SER A 380 -19.26 26.02 -9.64
CA SER A 380 -19.30 26.91 -10.81
C SER A 380 -17.92 27.42 -11.24
N GLU A 381 -17.03 27.74 -10.29
CA GLU A 381 -15.65 28.18 -10.60
C GLU A 381 -14.80 27.05 -11.20
N HIS A 382 -14.96 25.81 -10.73
CA HIS A 382 -14.29 24.63 -11.32
C HIS A 382 -14.75 24.35 -12.76
N ASN A 383 -15.98 24.71 -13.12
CA ASN A 383 -16.48 24.51 -14.47
C ASN A 383 -15.98 25.58 -15.47
N VAL A 384 -15.67 26.79 -15.00
CA VAL A 384 -15.10 27.87 -15.84
C VAL A 384 -13.59 27.71 -16.03
N ASN A 385 -12.86 27.19 -15.04
CA ASN A 385 -11.42 26.89 -15.19
C ASN A 385 -11.14 25.65 -16.08
N SER A 386 -12.15 24.85 -16.43
CA SER A 386 -12.05 23.77 -17.40
C SER A 386 -11.81 24.24 -18.85
N GLU A 387 -12.01 25.52 -19.19
CA GLU A 387 -11.80 26.03 -20.55
C GLU A 387 -10.37 26.54 -20.82
N PHE A 388 -9.54 26.75 -19.80
CA PHE A 388 -8.15 27.13 -19.97
C PHE A 388 -7.23 25.91 -19.88
N ILE A 389 -7.22 25.09 -20.93
CA ILE A 389 -6.20 24.06 -21.14
C ILE A 389 -4.84 24.77 -21.10
N SER A 390 -3.99 24.39 -20.14
CA SER A 390 -2.66 24.99 -19.99
C SER A 390 -1.87 24.82 -21.30
N HIS A 391 -0.98 25.77 -21.62
CA HIS A 391 -0.16 25.67 -22.84
C HIS A 391 0.65 24.37 -22.87
N GLU A 392 1.12 23.90 -21.71
CA GLU A 392 1.84 22.64 -21.55
C GLU A 392 0.96 21.42 -21.83
N GLU A 393 -0.29 21.42 -21.35
CA GLU A 393 -1.27 20.39 -21.69
C GLU A 393 -1.58 20.38 -23.20
N GLN A 394 -1.69 21.55 -23.84
CA GLN A 394 -1.89 21.64 -25.29
C GLN A 394 -0.71 21.06 -26.08
N VAL A 395 0.53 21.33 -25.66
CA VAL A 395 1.74 20.75 -26.27
C VAL A 395 1.72 19.22 -26.12
N MET A 396 1.31 18.73 -24.96
CA MET A 396 1.20 17.29 -24.70
C MET A 396 0.12 16.63 -25.55
N ILE A 397 -1.05 17.25 -25.65
CA ILE A 397 -2.14 16.81 -26.53
C ILE A 397 -1.66 16.78 -27.99
N ALA A 398 -0.93 17.80 -28.44
CA ALA A 398 -0.38 17.84 -29.80
C ALA A 398 0.64 16.71 -30.05
N PHE A 399 1.49 16.39 -29.08
CA PHE A 399 2.40 15.25 -29.17
C PHE A 399 1.64 13.92 -29.30
N ILE A 400 0.66 13.67 -28.43
CA ILE A 400 -0.17 12.46 -28.47
C ILE A 400 -0.94 12.36 -29.79
N ALA A 401 -1.51 13.46 -30.27
CA ALA A 401 -2.19 13.54 -31.55
C ALA A 401 -1.24 13.23 -32.72
N SER A 402 0.03 13.63 -32.63
CA SER A 402 1.04 13.31 -33.65
C SER A 402 1.38 11.82 -33.69
N GLU A 403 1.46 11.15 -32.53
CA GLU A 403 1.65 9.70 -32.47
C GLU A 403 0.42 8.95 -32.99
N MET A 404 -0.78 9.38 -32.62
CA MET A 404 -2.03 8.85 -33.17
C MET A 404 -2.08 9.00 -34.70
N ALA A 405 -1.68 10.15 -35.24
CA ALA A 405 -1.63 10.37 -36.69
C ALA A 405 -0.64 9.43 -37.38
N LYS A 406 0.52 9.13 -36.76
CA LYS A 406 1.46 8.11 -37.27
C LYS A 406 0.81 6.73 -37.27
N VAL A 407 0.09 6.37 -36.21
CA VAL A 407 -0.63 5.09 -36.13
C VAL A 407 -1.66 4.96 -37.25
N GLN A 408 -2.46 6.01 -37.46
CA GLN A 408 -3.49 6.04 -38.48
C GLN A 408 -2.92 6.03 -39.91
N ALA A 409 -1.86 6.78 -40.17
CA ALA A 409 -1.29 6.93 -41.51
C ALA A 409 -0.39 5.75 -41.92
N ALA A 410 0.37 5.17 -40.97
CA ALA A 410 1.36 4.13 -41.27
C ALA A 410 0.88 2.73 -40.91
N PHE A 411 0.36 2.52 -39.69
CA PHE A 411 0.09 1.17 -39.20
C PHE A 411 -1.25 0.61 -39.67
N ILE A 412 -2.32 1.42 -39.69
CA ILE A 412 -3.63 0.93 -40.15
C ILE A 412 -3.56 0.39 -41.60
N PRO A 413 -2.99 1.12 -42.59
CA PRO A 413 -2.89 0.62 -43.95
C PRO A 413 -1.95 -0.59 -44.06
N ALA A 414 -0.85 -0.59 -43.31
CA ALA A 414 0.11 -1.69 -43.31
C ALA A 414 -0.54 -2.99 -42.83
N VAL A 415 -1.19 -2.97 -41.65
CA VAL A 415 -1.90 -4.12 -41.08
C VAL A 415 -3.05 -4.58 -41.99
N ALA A 416 -3.81 -3.65 -42.58
CA ALA A 416 -4.91 -3.99 -43.49
C ALA A 416 -4.46 -4.57 -44.84
N SER A 417 -3.28 -4.17 -45.33
CA SER A 417 -2.70 -4.67 -46.58
C SER A 417 -1.97 -6.01 -46.42
N PHE A 418 -1.56 -6.33 -45.19
CA PHE A 418 -0.78 -7.51 -44.84
C PHE A 418 -1.41 -8.85 -45.31
N PRO A 419 -2.73 -9.08 -45.25
CA PRO A 419 -3.35 -10.31 -45.75
C PRO A 419 -3.33 -10.47 -47.28
N ARG A 420 -2.97 -9.42 -48.03
CA ARG A 420 -3.02 -9.40 -49.50
C ARG A 420 -1.65 -9.57 -50.17
N SER A 421 -0.55 -9.47 -49.41
CA SER A 421 0.81 -9.72 -49.89
C SER A 421 1.12 -11.23 -49.95
N ASN A 422 1.87 -11.62 -50.98
CA ASN A 422 2.14 -13.01 -51.40
C ASN A 422 2.92 -13.81 -50.32
N PRO A 423 2.55 -15.07 -50.02
CA PRO A 423 2.92 -15.74 -48.78
C PRO A 423 4.31 -16.38 -48.90
N GLN A 424 5.13 -16.27 -47.85
CA GLN A 424 5.75 -17.44 -47.19
C GLN A 424 7.02 -17.11 -46.39
N LEU A 425 7.73 -16.01 -46.67
CA LEU A 425 8.96 -15.66 -45.93
C LEU A 425 9.16 -14.16 -45.70
N ARG A 426 8.59 -13.30 -46.56
CA ARG A 426 8.64 -11.85 -46.38
C ARG A 426 7.70 -11.39 -45.25
N ASP A 427 6.58 -12.09 -45.10
CA ASP A 427 5.49 -11.69 -44.20
C ASP A 427 5.87 -11.84 -42.73
N GLU A 428 6.60 -12.89 -42.31
CA GLU A 428 6.97 -13.00 -40.89
C GLU A 428 7.95 -11.93 -40.43
N LYS A 429 8.87 -11.53 -41.30
CA LYS A 429 9.80 -10.44 -41.00
C LYS A 429 9.05 -9.12 -40.95
N GLU A 430 8.19 -8.85 -41.94
CA GLU A 430 7.37 -7.64 -41.96
C GLU A 430 6.39 -7.58 -40.78
N ARG A 431 5.81 -8.72 -40.36
CA ARG A 431 4.99 -8.84 -39.15
C ARG A 431 5.78 -8.51 -37.89
N ARG A 432 6.99 -9.05 -37.76
CA ARG A 432 7.88 -8.74 -36.63
C ARG A 432 8.29 -7.27 -36.61
N ASP A 433 8.62 -6.71 -37.77
CA ASP A 433 9.01 -5.31 -37.91
C ASP A 433 7.83 -4.36 -37.59
N LEU A 434 6.61 -4.70 -38.02
CA LEU A 434 5.38 -3.97 -37.68
C LEU A 434 5.02 -4.08 -36.20
N SER A 435 5.07 -5.28 -35.63
CA SER A 435 4.81 -5.52 -34.20
C SER A 435 5.81 -4.74 -33.33
N LYS A 436 7.10 -4.75 -33.70
CA LYS A 436 8.13 -3.96 -33.04
C LYS A 436 7.84 -2.46 -33.12
N SER A 437 7.42 -1.96 -34.28
CA SER A 437 7.11 -0.53 -34.47
C SER A 437 5.87 -0.07 -33.69
N LEU A 438 4.85 -0.93 -33.57
CA LEU A 438 3.69 -0.70 -32.71
C LEU A 438 4.09 -0.65 -31.24
N PHE A 439 4.92 -1.61 -30.80
CA PHE A 439 5.43 -1.66 -29.43
C PHE A 439 6.28 -0.44 -29.06
N GLU A 440 7.18 0.00 -29.94
CA GLU A 440 7.95 1.24 -29.76
C GLU A 440 7.03 2.48 -29.63
N THR A 441 5.87 2.47 -30.30
CA THR A 441 4.88 3.55 -30.18
C THR A 441 4.19 3.52 -28.81
N VAL A 442 3.83 2.35 -28.28
CA VAL A 442 3.32 2.21 -26.90
C VAL A 442 4.37 2.69 -25.89
N GLN A 443 5.63 2.26 -26.04
CA GLN A 443 6.71 2.68 -25.13
C GLN A 443 6.90 4.21 -25.12
N ARG A 444 6.83 4.88 -26.28
CA ARG A 444 6.89 6.33 -26.35
C ARG A 444 5.72 6.98 -25.61
N LEU A 445 4.49 6.48 -25.82
CA LEU A 445 3.31 6.96 -25.10
C LEU A 445 3.44 6.75 -23.58
N ASP A 446 3.95 5.61 -23.13
CA ASP A 446 4.13 5.28 -21.71
C ASP A 446 5.26 6.09 -21.06
N SER A 447 6.32 6.40 -21.81
CA SER A 447 7.40 7.28 -21.34
C SER A 447 6.97 8.76 -21.22
N THR A 448 5.80 9.11 -21.76
CA THR A 448 5.29 10.46 -21.72
C THR A 448 4.65 10.74 -20.36
N HIS A 449 5.30 11.59 -19.56
CA HIS A 449 4.76 12.05 -18.28
C HIS A 449 3.61 13.01 -18.54
N ILE A 450 2.43 12.69 -18.00
CA ILE A 450 1.23 13.52 -18.11
C ILE A 450 0.80 13.87 -16.69
N ASP A 451 0.69 15.17 -16.42
CA ASP A 451 0.23 15.67 -15.13
C ASP A 451 -1.14 15.06 -14.77
N PRO A 452 -1.36 14.63 -13.52
CA PRO A 452 -2.65 14.11 -13.07
C PRO A 452 -3.82 15.05 -13.34
N ASP A 453 -3.61 16.36 -13.40
CA ASP A 453 -4.69 17.34 -13.61
C ASP A 453 -5.02 17.54 -15.10
N TRP A 454 -4.18 17.03 -16.02
CA TRP A 454 -4.40 17.11 -17.48
C TRP A 454 -5.33 16.00 -17.97
N GLU A 455 -6.60 16.08 -17.57
CA GLU A 455 -7.63 15.10 -17.93
C GLU A 455 -7.74 14.84 -19.43
N GLN A 456 -7.66 15.89 -20.25
CA GLN A 456 -7.80 15.76 -21.69
C GLN A 456 -6.60 15.05 -22.31
N ALA A 457 -5.37 15.40 -21.92
CA ALA A 457 -4.17 14.69 -22.36
C ALA A 457 -4.20 13.20 -21.95
N ARG A 458 -4.62 12.88 -20.72
CA ARG A 458 -4.75 11.47 -20.26
C ARG A 458 -5.81 10.70 -21.04
N LYS A 459 -6.92 11.35 -21.39
CA LYS A 459 -7.97 10.77 -22.24
C LYS A 459 -7.44 10.45 -23.64
N GLU A 460 -6.75 11.40 -24.27
CA GLU A 460 -6.14 11.18 -25.59
C GLU A 460 -5.07 10.08 -25.57
N ARG A 461 -4.22 10.02 -24.53
CA ARG A 461 -3.22 8.94 -24.40
C ARG A 461 -3.88 7.57 -24.35
N ARG A 462 -4.94 7.41 -23.54
CA ARG A 462 -5.69 6.14 -23.43
C ARG A 462 -6.34 5.73 -24.74
N ASN A 463 -6.87 6.69 -25.50
CA ASN A 463 -7.43 6.42 -26.82
C ASN A 463 -6.35 5.94 -27.80
N CYS A 464 -5.18 6.59 -27.79
CA CYS A 464 -4.04 6.19 -28.62
C CYS A 464 -3.51 4.79 -28.26
N ALA A 465 -3.32 4.51 -26.97
CA ALA A 465 -2.88 3.19 -26.51
C ALA A 465 -3.85 2.08 -26.94
N ARG A 466 -5.16 2.27 -26.74
CA ARG A 466 -6.19 1.31 -27.19
C ARG A 466 -6.18 1.07 -28.70
N ALA A 467 -5.95 2.11 -29.50
CA ALA A 467 -5.86 1.96 -30.95
C ALA A 467 -4.65 1.11 -31.36
N VAL A 468 -3.52 1.29 -30.69
CA VAL A 468 -2.30 0.48 -30.91
C VAL A 468 -2.50 -0.96 -30.46
N GLU A 469 -3.10 -1.18 -29.29
CA GLU A 469 -3.45 -2.52 -28.79
C GLU A 469 -4.37 -3.28 -29.74
N GLN A 470 -5.41 -2.62 -30.27
CA GLN A 470 -6.31 -3.24 -31.25
C GLN A 470 -5.59 -3.63 -32.54
N LEU A 471 -4.65 -2.82 -33.02
CA LEU A 471 -3.85 -3.17 -34.20
C LEU A 471 -2.88 -4.32 -33.93
N GLN A 472 -2.34 -4.40 -32.72
CA GLN A 472 -1.49 -5.50 -32.30
C GLN A 472 -2.29 -6.80 -32.19
N GLU A 473 -3.48 -6.77 -31.60
CA GLU A 473 -4.40 -7.92 -31.54
C GLU A 473 -4.82 -8.37 -32.95
N GLN A 474 -5.11 -7.43 -33.86
CA GLN A 474 -5.39 -7.76 -35.26
C GLN A 474 -4.20 -8.45 -35.93
N LEU A 475 -2.99 -7.90 -35.77
CA LEU A 475 -1.76 -8.47 -36.31
C LEU A 475 -1.46 -9.86 -35.72
N ASP A 476 -1.76 -10.06 -34.44
CA ASP A 476 -1.56 -11.33 -33.74
C ASP A 476 -2.60 -12.40 -34.12
N SER A 477 -3.83 -11.98 -34.37
CA SER A 477 -4.94 -12.84 -34.81
C SER A 477 -4.82 -13.32 -36.26
N LEU A 478 -3.93 -12.70 -37.05
CA LEU A 478 -3.64 -13.18 -38.39
C LEU A 478 -3.04 -14.59 -38.28
N PRO A 479 -3.65 -15.59 -38.95
CA PRO A 479 -3.21 -16.97 -38.83
C PRO A 479 -1.72 -17.04 -39.15
N GLY A 480 -0.94 -17.64 -38.25
CA GLY A 480 0.47 -17.86 -38.45
C GLY A 480 0.72 -18.75 -39.66
N SER A 481 2.00 -19.02 -39.92
CA SER A 481 2.53 -19.68 -41.12
C SER A 481 1.67 -20.82 -41.66
N LEU A 482 1.82 -21.13 -42.96
CA LEU A 482 1.06 -22.19 -43.64
C LEU A 482 1.11 -23.54 -42.89
N GLU A 483 2.14 -23.79 -42.07
CA GLU A 483 2.24 -24.95 -41.16
C GLU A 483 1.18 -24.95 -40.04
N GLU A 484 0.84 -23.79 -39.47
CA GLU A 484 -0.18 -23.66 -38.42
C GLU A 484 -1.58 -23.89 -39.01
N GLN A 485 -1.86 -23.37 -40.21
CA GLN A 485 -3.11 -23.63 -40.93
C GLN A 485 -3.23 -25.12 -41.32
N GLU A 486 -2.15 -25.73 -41.82
CA GLU A 486 -2.13 -27.16 -42.16
C GLU A 486 -2.29 -28.05 -40.91
N ALA A 487 -1.75 -27.62 -39.77
CA ALA A 487 -1.89 -28.35 -38.53
C ALA A 487 -3.27 -28.19 -37.88
N VAL A 488 -3.90 -27.01 -37.97
CA VAL A 488 -5.30 -26.82 -37.57
C VAL A 488 -6.23 -27.70 -38.41
N LEU A 489 -5.98 -27.80 -39.72
CA LEU A 489 -6.72 -28.73 -40.60
C LEU A 489 -6.48 -30.20 -40.22
N LYS A 490 -5.24 -30.59 -39.89
CA LYS A 490 -4.94 -31.96 -39.40
C LYS A 490 -5.60 -32.27 -38.05
N ILE A 491 -5.65 -31.30 -37.13
CA ILE A 491 -6.33 -31.45 -35.83
C ILE A 491 -7.85 -31.58 -36.05
N ALA A 492 -8.44 -30.79 -36.95
CA ALA A 492 -9.86 -30.87 -37.28
C ALA A 492 -10.21 -32.22 -37.92
N ASP A 493 -9.38 -32.73 -38.83
CA ASP A 493 -9.55 -34.06 -39.46
C ASP A 493 -9.44 -35.20 -38.42
N GLU A 494 -8.44 -35.15 -37.52
CA GLU A 494 -8.31 -36.14 -36.45
C GLU A 494 -9.45 -36.07 -35.42
N ARG A 495 -9.96 -34.87 -35.12
CA ARG A 495 -11.15 -34.68 -34.28
C ARG A 495 -12.39 -35.29 -34.94
N ALA A 496 -12.58 -35.09 -36.24
CA ALA A 496 -13.67 -35.69 -36.99
C ALA A 496 -13.60 -37.23 -37.00
N LYS A 497 -12.40 -37.81 -36.97
CA LYS A 497 -12.19 -39.27 -36.85
C LYS A 497 -12.41 -39.80 -35.43
N THR A 498 -12.09 -39.04 -34.40
CA THR A 498 -12.18 -39.48 -32.99
C THR A 498 -13.54 -39.24 -32.34
N GLN A 499 -14.27 -38.21 -32.76
CA GLN A 499 -15.59 -37.86 -32.20
C GLN A 499 -16.65 -38.99 -32.33
N PRO A 500 -16.76 -39.74 -33.45
CA PRO A 500 -17.67 -40.88 -33.55
C PRO A 500 -17.29 -42.04 -32.61
N LEU A 501 -15.99 -42.23 -32.35
CA LEU A 501 -15.49 -43.27 -31.44
C LEU A 501 -15.83 -42.95 -29.98
N LEU A 502 -15.68 -41.68 -29.59
CA LEU A 502 -16.10 -41.15 -28.29
C LEU A 502 -17.62 -41.28 -28.10
N PHE A 503 -18.40 -40.90 -29.10
CA PHE A 503 -19.86 -41.02 -29.06
C PHE A 503 -20.29 -42.49 -28.92
N ALA A 504 -19.73 -43.39 -29.73
CA ALA A 504 -20.00 -44.83 -29.63
C ALA A 504 -19.60 -45.41 -28.26
N ALA A 505 -18.46 -44.99 -27.72
CA ALA A 505 -17.97 -45.40 -26.40
C ALA A 505 -18.93 -44.99 -25.27
N VAL A 506 -19.38 -43.72 -25.26
CA VAL A 506 -20.33 -43.20 -24.27
C VAL A 506 -21.70 -43.88 -24.40
N THR A 507 -22.17 -44.09 -25.64
CA THR A 507 -23.46 -44.77 -25.87
C THR A 507 -23.43 -46.23 -25.40
N THR A 508 -22.29 -46.92 -25.57
CA THR A 508 -22.08 -48.30 -25.11
C THR A 508 -21.94 -48.36 -23.58
N TYR A 509 -21.28 -47.38 -22.97
CA TYR A 509 -21.14 -47.26 -21.50
C TYR A 509 -22.48 -47.04 -20.81
N LEU A 510 -23.36 -46.21 -21.39
CA LEU A 510 -24.70 -45.96 -20.86
C LEU A 510 -25.63 -47.16 -21.03
N ALA A 511 -25.37 -48.03 -22.01
CA ALA A 511 -26.20 -49.21 -22.29
C ALA A 511 -25.84 -50.46 -21.45
N ASN A 512 -24.60 -50.61 -20.96
CA ASN A 512 -24.14 -51.84 -20.29
C ASN A 512 -23.60 -51.65 -18.87
N ARG A 513 -24.00 -52.54 -17.95
CA ARG A 513 -23.55 -52.58 -16.53
C ARG A 513 -22.31 -53.44 -16.26
N ASN A 514 -21.67 -54.01 -17.28
CA ASN A 514 -20.57 -54.96 -17.08
C ASN A 514 -19.21 -54.24 -16.91
N GLU A 515 -18.57 -54.45 -15.77
CA GLU A 515 -17.32 -53.80 -15.33
C GLU A 515 -16.13 -54.05 -16.28
N LYS A 516 -16.10 -55.21 -16.94
CA LYS A 516 -15.05 -55.56 -17.90
C LYS A 516 -15.10 -54.70 -19.18
N GLU A 517 -16.29 -54.28 -19.60
CA GLU A 517 -16.44 -53.38 -20.74
C GLU A 517 -16.12 -51.93 -20.37
N ARG A 518 -16.37 -51.54 -19.11
CA ARG A 518 -15.97 -50.22 -18.59
C ARG A 518 -14.45 -50.03 -18.59
N LEU A 519 -13.69 -51.05 -18.19
CA LEU A 519 -12.22 -51.01 -18.24
C LEU A 519 -11.70 -50.93 -19.68
N ARG A 520 -12.30 -51.68 -20.62
CA ARG A 520 -11.92 -51.63 -22.03
C ARG A 520 -12.24 -50.27 -22.69
N LEU A 521 -13.34 -49.64 -22.28
CA LEU A 521 -13.71 -48.30 -22.70
C LEU A 521 -12.78 -47.23 -22.11
N SER A 522 -12.35 -47.40 -20.86
CA SER A 522 -11.34 -46.54 -20.23
C SER A 522 -10.02 -46.56 -21.01
N ASP A 523 -9.54 -47.74 -21.42
CA ASP A 523 -8.31 -47.87 -22.22
C ASP A 523 -8.44 -47.20 -23.61
N LEU A 524 -9.60 -47.29 -24.25
CA LEU A 524 -9.86 -46.64 -25.54
C LEU A 524 -9.90 -45.11 -25.41
N LEU A 525 -10.47 -44.60 -24.32
CA LEU A 525 -10.47 -43.16 -24.01
C LEU A 525 -9.05 -42.67 -23.70
N LEU A 526 -8.26 -43.46 -22.96
CA LEU A 526 -6.85 -43.16 -22.69
C LEU A 526 -6.01 -43.13 -23.97
N GLN A 527 -6.23 -44.06 -24.90
CA GLN A 527 -5.55 -44.08 -26.21
C GLN A 527 -5.96 -42.89 -27.09
N ALA A 528 -7.25 -42.54 -27.13
CA ALA A 528 -7.72 -41.35 -27.85
C ALA A 528 -7.12 -40.06 -27.27
N HIS A 529 -7.07 -39.96 -25.93
CA HIS A 529 -6.46 -38.84 -25.23
C HIS A 529 -4.93 -38.77 -25.48
N GLY A 530 -4.24 -39.92 -25.49
CA GLY A 530 -2.82 -40.01 -25.81
C GLY A 530 -2.50 -39.58 -27.24
N ARG A 531 -3.35 -39.91 -28.22
CA ARG A 531 -3.18 -39.48 -29.63
C ARG A 531 -3.39 -37.97 -29.79
N LEU A 532 -4.40 -37.40 -29.12
CA LEU A 532 -4.62 -35.95 -29.11
C LEU A 532 -3.46 -35.20 -28.43
N ASN A 533 -2.95 -35.71 -27.30
CA ASN A 533 -1.82 -35.12 -26.60
C ASN A 533 -0.50 -35.23 -27.40
N ALA A 534 -0.26 -36.31 -28.14
CA ALA A 534 0.94 -36.47 -28.97
C ALA A 534 1.02 -35.44 -30.11
N ILE A 535 -0.12 -35.01 -30.66
CA ILE A 535 -0.19 -33.99 -31.70
C ILE A 535 0.05 -32.58 -31.13
N VAL A 536 -0.38 -32.33 -29.88
CA VAL A 536 -0.33 -30.99 -29.24
C VAL A 536 1.00 -30.73 -28.51
N LEU A 537 1.61 -31.74 -27.88
CA LEU A 537 2.82 -31.58 -27.06
C LEU A 537 4.11 -31.38 -27.86
N GLY A 538 4.06 -31.45 -29.20
CA GLY A 538 5.23 -31.27 -30.05
C GLY A 538 5.66 -29.81 -30.26
N ARG A 539 4.76 -28.81 -30.20
CA ARG A 539 5.07 -27.45 -30.73
C ARG A 539 4.47 -26.22 -30.02
N GLY A 540 3.76 -26.37 -28.89
CA GLY A 540 3.45 -25.23 -28.00
C GLY A 540 2.62 -24.09 -28.63
N TRP A 541 1.53 -24.41 -29.34
CA TRP A 541 0.70 -23.39 -30.01
C TRP A 541 -0.48 -22.89 -29.16
N PRO A 542 -0.70 -21.57 -29.04
CA PRO A 542 -1.77 -20.99 -28.22
C PRO A 542 -3.18 -21.44 -28.63
N GLN A 543 -3.46 -21.53 -29.94
CA GLN A 543 -4.79 -21.89 -30.45
C GLN A 543 -5.14 -23.37 -30.21
N ALA A 544 -4.14 -24.26 -30.29
CA ALA A 544 -4.28 -25.67 -29.90
C ALA A 544 -4.48 -25.83 -28.38
N THR A 545 -3.92 -24.92 -27.59
CA THR A 545 -4.08 -24.88 -26.13
C THR A 545 -5.49 -24.43 -25.73
N ALA A 546 -6.05 -23.41 -26.40
CA ALA A 546 -7.44 -22.99 -26.19
C ALA A 546 -8.46 -24.08 -26.57
N GLN A 547 -8.20 -24.84 -27.65
CA GLN A 547 -9.05 -25.99 -28.00
C GLN A 547 -8.92 -27.15 -26.99
N ARG A 548 -7.75 -27.34 -26.38
CA ARG A 548 -7.53 -28.29 -25.28
C ARG A 548 -8.30 -27.88 -24.02
N GLU A 549 -8.30 -26.60 -23.65
CA GLU A 549 -9.07 -26.10 -22.51
C GLU A 549 -10.57 -26.26 -22.74
N GLY A 550 -11.06 -26.02 -23.97
CA GLY A 550 -12.44 -26.32 -24.33
C GLY A 550 -12.81 -27.79 -24.13
N ALA A 551 -11.97 -28.72 -24.59
CA ALA A 551 -12.18 -30.16 -24.41
C ALA A 551 -12.06 -30.62 -22.95
N ALA A 552 -11.14 -30.02 -22.18
CA ALA A 552 -10.99 -30.29 -20.75
C ALA A 552 -12.18 -29.77 -19.94
N ASN A 553 -12.71 -28.59 -20.27
CA ASN A 553 -13.90 -28.02 -19.65
C ASN A 553 -15.17 -28.81 -19.98
N GLU A 554 -15.25 -29.39 -21.18
CA GLU A 554 -16.36 -30.26 -21.58
C GLU A 554 -16.32 -31.62 -20.88
N LEU A 555 -15.11 -32.18 -20.67
CA LEU A 555 -14.89 -33.34 -19.82
C LEU A 555 -15.22 -33.06 -18.34
N GLN A 556 -14.83 -31.90 -17.81
CA GLN A 556 -15.17 -31.47 -16.45
C GLN A 556 -16.69 -31.31 -16.28
N ARG A 557 -17.37 -30.69 -17.24
CA ARG A 557 -18.85 -30.60 -17.25
C ARG A 557 -19.53 -31.96 -17.25
N LEU A 558 -19.00 -32.93 -18.01
CA LEU A 558 -19.51 -34.29 -18.03
C LEU A 558 -19.27 -35.00 -16.69
N GLN A 559 -18.19 -34.68 -15.99
CA GLN A 559 -17.86 -35.18 -14.67
C GLN A 559 -18.74 -34.56 -13.57
N ASP A 560 -19.02 -33.25 -13.65
CA ASP A 560 -19.91 -32.54 -12.73
C ASP A 560 -21.36 -33.07 -12.83
N ASN A 561 -21.83 -33.39 -14.04
CA ASN A 561 -23.14 -34.00 -14.30
C ASN A 561 -23.29 -35.44 -13.76
N LEU A 562 -22.20 -36.09 -13.35
CA LEU A 562 -22.22 -37.43 -12.74
C LEU A 562 -22.35 -37.39 -11.20
N THR A 563 -22.43 -36.19 -10.60
CA THR A 563 -22.57 -36.00 -9.15
C THR A 563 -24.04 -35.71 -8.81
N PRO A 564 -24.72 -36.47 -7.91
CA PRO A 564 -26.13 -36.23 -7.62
C PRO A 564 -26.34 -34.90 -6.85
N PRO A 565 -27.47 -34.20 -7.05
CA PRO A 565 -27.71 -32.89 -6.44
C PRO A 565 -27.97 -33.04 -4.93
N SER A 566 -27.18 -32.33 -4.13
CA SER A 566 -27.38 -32.19 -2.68
C SER A 566 -28.56 -31.28 -2.38
N GLU A 567 -29.53 -31.78 -1.61
CA GLU A 567 -30.72 -31.06 -1.17
C GLU A 567 -30.38 -29.86 -0.27
N SER A 568 -31.15 -28.79 -0.47
CA SER A 568 -31.04 -27.49 0.17
C SER A 568 -31.63 -27.44 1.59
N GLY A 569 -30.93 -26.75 2.50
CA GLY A 569 -31.56 -25.86 3.48
C GLY A 569 -31.45 -26.24 4.96
N SER A 570 -30.48 -25.65 5.67
CA SER A 570 -30.69 -24.94 6.96
C SER A 570 -29.37 -24.43 7.56
N ASN A 571 -29.47 -23.31 8.30
CA ASN A 571 -28.40 -22.46 8.83
C ASN A 571 -27.25 -23.17 9.59
N PRO A 572 -25.98 -22.75 9.41
CA PRO A 572 -24.86 -23.36 10.12
C PRO A 572 -24.70 -22.74 11.51
N SER A 573 -25.09 -23.50 12.53
CA SER A 573 -24.44 -23.39 13.84
C SER A 573 -23.00 -23.92 13.70
N ASN A 574 -22.05 -23.24 14.33
CA ASN A 574 -20.59 -23.42 14.32
C ASN A 574 -20.02 -24.79 14.77
N GLY A 575 -20.76 -25.90 14.58
CA GLY A 575 -20.24 -27.25 14.77
C GLY A 575 -19.46 -27.69 13.53
N LYS A 576 -18.16 -27.94 13.67
CA LYS A 576 -17.40 -28.69 12.67
C LYS A 576 -18.08 -30.05 12.51
N THR A 577 -18.73 -30.30 11.38
CA THR A 577 -19.37 -31.59 11.10
C THR A 577 -18.36 -32.59 10.57
N GLU A 578 -18.55 -33.88 10.88
CA GLU A 578 -17.76 -34.97 10.30
C GLU A 578 -17.76 -34.91 8.76
N GLU A 579 -18.90 -34.54 8.17
CA GLU A 579 -19.06 -34.40 6.73
C GLU A 579 -18.20 -33.29 6.13
N SER A 580 -17.99 -32.19 6.85
CA SER A 580 -17.08 -31.12 6.41
C SER A 580 -15.62 -31.61 6.40
N ALA A 581 -15.20 -32.35 7.44
CA ALA A 581 -13.87 -32.95 7.50
C ALA A 581 -13.67 -33.99 6.38
N ARG A 582 -14.69 -34.79 6.11
CA ARG A 582 -14.69 -35.77 5.01
C ARG A 582 -14.58 -35.10 3.65
N THR A 583 -15.32 -34.01 3.41
CA THR A 583 -15.26 -33.25 2.16
C THR A 583 -13.85 -32.69 1.93
N LEU A 584 -13.22 -32.13 2.97
CA LEU A 584 -11.83 -31.67 2.90
C LEU A 584 -10.85 -32.80 2.61
N LEU A 585 -11.02 -33.97 3.25
CA LEU A 585 -10.19 -35.15 2.99
C LEU A 585 -10.31 -35.66 1.55
N VAL A 586 -11.53 -35.72 1.00
CA VAL A 586 -11.75 -36.10 -0.40
C VAL A 586 -11.06 -35.10 -1.35
N GLY A 587 -11.16 -33.81 -1.06
CA GLY A 587 -10.49 -32.76 -1.83
C GLY A 587 -8.96 -32.88 -1.81
N GLU A 588 -8.35 -33.11 -0.64
CA GLU A 588 -6.89 -33.32 -0.55
C GLU A 588 -6.47 -34.62 -1.23
N ARG A 589 -7.26 -35.69 -1.13
CA ARG A 589 -6.94 -36.98 -1.78
C ARG A 589 -6.95 -36.88 -3.31
N GLY A 590 -7.83 -36.07 -3.89
CA GLY A 590 -7.76 -35.75 -5.33
C GLY A 590 -6.46 -35.06 -5.74
N LYS A 591 -5.93 -34.17 -4.88
CA LYS A 591 -4.63 -33.52 -5.12
C LYS A 591 -3.47 -34.50 -5.01
N ILE A 592 -3.51 -35.45 -4.07
CA ILE A 592 -2.49 -36.49 -3.92
C ILE A 592 -2.39 -37.33 -5.21
N GLN A 593 -3.52 -37.71 -5.81
CA GLN A 593 -3.53 -38.44 -7.08
C GLN A 593 -2.89 -37.65 -8.23
N LEU A 594 -3.14 -36.35 -8.32
CA LEU A 594 -2.49 -35.49 -9.31
C LEU A 594 -0.98 -35.36 -9.06
N LEU A 595 -0.56 -35.25 -7.79
CA LEU A 595 0.85 -35.20 -7.42
C LEU A 595 1.57 -36.51 -7.72
N SER A 596 0.90 -37.65 -7.57
CA SER A 596 1.42 -38.96 -7.97
C SER A 596 1.72 -39.01 -9.48
N VAL A 597 0.78 -38.55 -10.33
CA VAL A 597 1.00 -38.47 -11.79
C VAL A 597 2.12 -37.48 -12.14
N ALA A 598 2.16 -36.33 -11.47
CA ALA A 598 3.22 -35.34 -11.69
C ALA A 598 4.60 -35.89 -11.32
N LEU A 599 4.70 -36.65 -10.22
CA LEU A 599 5.91 -37.34 -9.82
C LEU A 599 6.32 -38.39 -10.86
N GLU A 600 5.40 -39.21 -11.37
CA GLU A 600 5.72 -40.18 -12.44
C GLU A 600 6.28 -39.52 -13.70
N LEU A 601 5.76 -38.34 -14.07
CA LEU A 601 6.27 -37.57 -15.20
C LEU A 601 7.66 -36.99 -14.91
N TYR A 602 7.88 -36.51 -13.69
CA TYR A 602 9.19 -36.03 -13.24
C TYR A 602 10.23 -37.15 -13.22
N LEU A 603 9.89 -38.33 -12.70
CA LEU A 603 10.79 -39.48 -12.66
C LEU A 603 11.23 -39.94 -14.06
N LYS A 604 10.43 -39.67 -15.10
CA LYS A 604 10.82 -39.92 -16.50
C LYS A 604 11.81 -38.89 -17.04
N ASN A 605 11.79 -37.66 -16.53
CA ASN A 605 12.64 -36.55 -17.00
C ASN A 605 13.06 -35.63 -15.83
N PRO A 606 14.00 -36.09 -14.97
CA PRO A 606 14.37 -35.36 -13.76
C PRO A 606 15.05 -34.02 -14.09
N ASN A 607 14.65 -32.97 -13.38
CA ASN A 607 15.27 -31.65 -13.45
C ASN A 607 15.18 -30.93 -12.09
N GLU A 608 16.20 -30.16 -11.70
CA GLU A 608 16.29 -29.58 -10.36
C GLU A 608 15.09 -28.68 -9.99
N ARG A 609 14.57 -27.94 -10.96
CA ARG A 609 13.41 -27.05 -10.75
C ARG A 609 12.13 -27.83 -10.44
N GLY A 610 11.90 -28.92 -11.16
CA GLY A 610 10.78 -29.82 -10.95
C GLY A 610 10.85 -30.51 -9.59
N ARG A 611 12.06 -30.88 -9.14
CA ARG A 611 12.29 -31.47 -7.81
C ARG A 611 11.85 -30.52 -6.70
N GLY A 612 12.32 -29.27 -6.75
CA GLY A 612 11.98 -28.24 -5.75
C GLY A 612 10.48 -28.00 -5.67
N LEU A 613 9.82 -27.83 -6.83
CA LEU A 613 8.39 -27.60 -6.90
C LEU A 613 7.56 -28.78 -6.36
N LEU A 614 7.91 -30.02 -6.73
CA LEU A 614 7.22 -31.21 -6.25
C LEU A 614 7.40 -31.41 -4.74
N SER A 615 8.61 -31.19 -4.22
CA SER A 615 8.90 -31.28 -2.79
C SER A 615 8.05 -30.28 -2.00
N GLU A 616 7.95 -29.04 -2.47
CA GLU A 616 7.12 -28.00 -1.86
C GLU A 616 5.63 -28.36 -1.86
N LEU A 617 5.09 -28.83 -3.00
CA LEU A 617 3.68 -29.21 -3.11
C LEU A 617 3.31 -30.41 -2.23
N LEU A 618 4.21 -31.39 -2.10
CA LEU A 618 4.05 -32.51 -1.19
C LEU A 618 4.05 -32.05 0.27
N LEU A 619 4.97 -31.17 0.66
CA LEU A 619 5.03 -30.59 2.01
C LEU A 619 3.77 -29.78 2.35
N GLN A 620 3.30 -28.93 1.43
CA GLN A 620 2.06 -28.17 1.63
C GLN A 620 0.84 -29.10 1.81
N THR A 621 0.79 -30.21 1.05
CA THR A 621 -0.30 -31.18 1.16
C THR A 621 -0.28 -31.90 2.51
N LEU A 622 0.91 -32.26 3.02
CA LEU A 622 1.07 -32.79 4.39
C LEU A 622 0.57 -31.81 5.45
N VAL A 623 0.98 -30.54 5.38
CA VAL A 623 0.55 -29.51 6.33
C VAL A 623 -0.98 -29.32 6.30
N ARG A 624 -1.59 -29.34 5.11
CA ARG A 624 -3.05 -29.24 4.96
C ARG A 624 -3.77 -30.44 5.56
N LEU A 625 -3.32 -31.66 5.26
CA LEU A 625 -3.84 -32.89 5.87
C LEU A 625 -3.72 -32.83 7.39
N ASP A 626 -2.61 -32.27 7.89
CA ASP A 626 -2.39 -32.16 9.32
C ASP A 626 -3.30 -31.15 10.03
N GLY A 627 -3.63 -30.06 9.33
CA GLY A 627 -4.56 -29.04 9.78
C GLY A 627 -6.04 -29.47 9.83
N ILE A 628 -6.41 -30.61 9.23
CA ILE A 628 -7.78 -31.13 9.30
C ILE A 628 -8.06 -31.62 10.73
N ALA A 629 -8.67 -30.74 11.55
CA ALA A 629 -9.07 -31.05 12.91
C ALA A 629 -10.12 -32.17 12.92
N MET A 630 -9.86 -33.21 13.71
CA MET A 630 -10.77 -34.35 13.83
C MET A 630 -11.11 -34.64 15.27
N ASP A 631 -12.41 -34.89 15.49
CA ASP A 631 -12.88 -35.40 16.77
C ASP A 631 -12.42 -36.86 16.96
N SER A 632 -12.24 -37.22 18.23
CA SER A 632 -11.92 -38.56 18.70
C SER A 632 -12.91 -39.63 18.22
N ASN A 633 -14.18 -39.27 18.02
CA ASN A 633 -15.24 -40.20 17.59
C ASN A 633 -15.33 -40.41 16.06
N TRP A 634 -14.64 -39.60 15.24
CA TRP A 634 -14.63 -39.73 13.76
C TRP A 634 -13.61 -40.76 13.27
N THR A 635 -13.77 -42.01 13.68
CA THR A 635 -12.80 -43.09 13.45
C THR A 635 -12.51 -43.31 11.96
N THR A 636 -13.53 -43.24 11.10
CA THR A 636 -13.39 -43.38 9.64
C THR A 636 -12.54 -42.25 9.05
N CYS A 637 -12.89 -40.99 9.34
CA CYS A 637 -12.12 -39.84 8.84
C CYS A 637 -10.67 -39.87 9.33
N ARG A 638 -10.42 -40.28 10.58
CA ARG A 638 -9.07 -40.45 11.14
C ARG A 638 -8.25 -41.48 10.39
N GLN A 639 -8.87 -42.61 10.04
CA GLN A 639 -8.23 -43.64 9.24
C GLN A 639 -7.94 -43.16 7.81
N GLU A 640 -8.87 -42.43 7.19
CA GLU A 640 -8.69 -41.84 5.86
C GLU A 640 -7.56 -40.80 5.84
N ARG A 641 -7.50 -39.85 6.79
CA ARG A 641 -6.38 -38.90 6.90
C ARG A 641 -5.06 -39.62 7.09
N LYS A 642 -5.01 -40.62 7.98
CA LYS A 642 -3.78 -41.39 8.22
C LYS A 642 -3.30 -42.07 6.93
N THR A 643 -4.23 -42.60 6.14
CA THR A 643 -3.91 -43.23 4.86
C THR A 643 -3.39 -42.21 3.84
N ALA A 644 -4.02 -41.04 3.74
CA ALA A 644 -3.57 -39.94 2.89
C ALA A 644 -2.17 -39.41 3.28
N ILE A 645 -1.90 -39.28 4.59
CA ILE A 645 -0.57 -38.87 5.08
C ILE A 645 0.51 -39.88 4.67
N ILE A 646 0.24 -41.18 4.84
CA ILE A 646 1.16 -42.24 4.42
C ILE A 646 1.41 -42.19 2.91
N GLU A 647 0.36 -41.90 2.12
CA GLU A 647 0.48 -41.77 0.66
C GLU A 647 1.40 -40.60 0.26
N VAL A 648 1.26 -39.43 0.89
CA VAL A 648 2.15 -38.28 0.62
C VAL A 648 3.58 -38.54 1.07
N GLN A 649 3.77 -39.20 2.22
CA GLN A 649 5.10 -39.59 2.70
C GLN A 649 5.80 -40.55 1.72
N ASN A 650 5.09 -41.54 1.20
CA ASN A 650 5.64 -42.44 0.17
C ASN A 650 6.04 -41.69 -1.10
N LEU A 651 5.26 -40.68 -1.52
CA LEU A 651 5.61 -39.83 -2.68
C LEU A 651 6.85 -38.96 -2.40
N GLN A 652 7.04 -38.48 -1.18
CA GLN A 652 8.25 -37.77 -0.78
C GLN A 652 9.47 -38.70 -0.79
N ASP A 653 9.35 -39.90 -0.22
CA ASP A 653 10.42 -40.90 -0.23
C ASP A 653 10.83 -41.27 -1.67
N MET A 654 9.86 -41.39 -2.58
CA MET A 654 10.11 -41.62 -4.01
C MET A 654 10.82 -40.43 -4.68
N LEU A 655 10.46 -39.19 -4.33
CA LEU A 655 11.11 -37.99 -4.85
C LEU A 655 12.53 -37.83 -4.31
N ASP A 656 12.78 -38.19 -3.06
CA ASP A 656 14.09 -38.11 -2.43
C ASP A 656 15.06 -39.19 -2.91
N ALA A 657 14.53 -40.36 -3.27
CA ALA A 657 15.29 -41.44 -3.89
C ALA A 657 15.71 -41.15 -5.36
N ALA A 658 15.04 -40.21 -6.02
CA ALA A 658 15.31 -39.78 -7.40
C ALA A 658 16.30 -38.60 -7.46
#